data_AF-A0A0E2ZMA7-F1
#
_entry.id   AF-A0A0E2ZMA7-F1
#
_cell.length_a   1.000
_cell.length_b   1.000
_cell.length_c   1.000
_cell.angle_alpha   90.00
_cell.angle_beta   90.00
_cell.angle_gamma   90.00
#
_symmetry.space_group_name_H-M   'P 1'
#
loop_
_entity.id
_entity.type
_entity.pdbx_description
1 polymer ?
#
loop_
_entity_poly.entity_id
_entity_poly.type
_entity_poly.pdbx_seq_one_letter_code
_entity_poly.pdbx_strand_id
1 'polypeptide(L)'
;MDEVIFLSVFARMRGRMAADNAPTLEGTAFSELFQVAGLEVLDKQFLNLLKREDSELYQHLARYRQAPEPLPPVAESKLLLALAPHLEDFLASFFGIEEPLAVSRSATLSHDPVMAFKKEWVLRRGRRYRKPIEQPFSALDRWLSGQLQKAGLAEFDREGAVAQWAQRLLQDQENNGEAIEALTQWCALALTDPEGRQAVASWTSFHLPRKVDHARLVPLEHREEDSLQRLQADPATFRRRDGFKLTDPRMPARAVQGEVHYCIYCHEHDGDFCSKGFPEKKDQPELGFKTDPLGVILTGCPVEEKISEMHALKREGRTIAALAVAMVDNPMVPATGHRICNDCMKSCIYQKQDPVDIPQIETRVLTDVLDLPWGVEIYDLLTRWNPLRQRQFLPQPYNGHKVLVVGMGPAGFTMVHHLTMEGCTVVGIDGLKMEPLPESLVKQPIRDWSTLRESLDERILLGFGGVAEYGITVRWDKNFLKLIYLSLLRRPLFQAFGGVRLGGTLTLEDAWQLGFDHACIATGAGLPRVIPMGNSLARGMRQASDFLMALQLTGAGKENSLANLQVRLPAVVIGGGLTAIDTATEVQAYYIKQVEKILTRYEKLAAARGEEQVRAGLGEEDEAILEEFLTHGRLVRAERQRAAQAGEAPDFIPLLHAWGGVTLAYRKGLNASPAYQRNHEEVIQAMEEGLYYAEGLEPLRAELDKYDHVAALVCRRMKQEEGRWLGTREEVTLPARAVFIAAGTKPNTIYEHEHSGSLELEADHFLPHVEHAEGLQPVQVAEHCKSEEFGPFTSYQQDHRMVTFVGDTHPVFQGSVVKAIASSKRSYPQVMAALALRPPGNKDDYSIFQAQIADLLTPRVSQVNCSNPAVVEVWVRAPLAARNFRPGQFFRLQSFESTSPEIEGTRLQIPLLTVSGTGVKDDQIRLMVLQWGVGPRLVGRLQPGDPLVLMGPTGAPTDIPQGETVLVVAGRWGAAVMLDIGPALRAAGNRVLYVAAFGSASELDHQDELEMAADQIIWCTAREPKITPRRPQDLSVVETDMVALLQRYGASELGTHDGGRYLSLAAVNRFLVMGSTGLLRGFQGALKERLKEVFRPDLKAIGMVGSPMQCMLKGVCAQCLQWQIDPETGKRTRAVFSCAEQEQPLSWIDIDNLVARQTQNRLPDRLAAQWLDYILSQESPKTRNN
;
A
#
# COMPACT_ATOMS: atom_id res chain seq x y z
N MET A 1 14.16 47.55 21.93
CA MET A 1 13.20 47.17 22.98
C MET A 1 11.92 46.80 22.25
N ASP A 2 11.33 45.65 22.58
CA ASP A 2 10.28 44.92 21.81
C ASP A 2 10.76 43.90 20.77
N GLU A 3 11.79 43.11 21.10
CA GLU A 3 12.11 41.87 20.35
C GLU A 3 12.66 40.72 21.23
N VAL A 4 12.55 40.84 22.56
CA VAL A 4 13.09 39.85 23.53
C VAL A 4 11.97 39.12 24.30
N ILE A 5 10.70 39.36 23.96
CA ILE A 5 9.54 38.75 24.64
C ILE A 5 8.91 37.59 23.82
N PHE A 6 9.27 37.40 22.55
CA PHE A 6 8.72 36.28 21.74
C PHE A 6 9.49 34.95 21.86
N LEU A 7 10.77 34.98 22.28
CA LEU A 7 11.62 33.79 22.41
C LEU A 7 11.83 33.32 23.87
N SER A 8 11.22 33.99 24.85
CA SER A 8 11.26 33.56 26.27
C SER A 8 9.96 32.92 26.78
N VAL A 9 8.90 32.90 25.95
CA VAL A 9 7.61 32.24 26.26
C VAL A 9 7.65 30.73 25.95
N PHE A 10 8.49 30.27 25.02
CA PHE A 10 8.58 28.84 24.65
C PHE A 10 9.51 27.98 25.52
N ALA A 11 10.33 28.57 26.40
CA ALA A 11 11.28 27.84 27.25
C ALA A 11 10.99 27.90 28.76
N ARG A 12 9.99 28.69 29.20
CA ARG A 12 9.60 28.82 30.62
C ARG A 12 8.20 28.32 30.98
N MET A 13 7.46 27.71 30.04
CA MET A 13 6.19 27.00 30.32
C MET A 13 6.34 25.47 30.50
N ARG A 14 7.57 24.97 30.73
CA ARG A 14 7.83 23.57 31.15
C ARG A 14 7.88 23.37 32.68
N GLY A 15 7.41 24.33 33.45
CA GLY A 15 7.30 24.22 34.91
C GLY A 15 5.95 24.72 35.39
N ARG A 16 5.04 23.80 35.72
CA ARG A 16 3.79 24.02 36.47
C ARG A 16 2.82 25.04 35.88
N MET A 17 2.03 24.64 34.89
CA MET A 17 0.64 25.11 34.76
C MET A 17 -0.27 23.96 34.34
N ALA A 18 -1.18 23.64 35.25
CA ALA A 18 -2.54 23.13 35.07
C ALA A 18 -2.72 21.79 34.34
N ALA A 19 -2.80 20.73 35.16
CA ALA A 19 -3.53 19.50 34.91
C ALA A 19 -5.07 19.69 34.91
N ASP A 20 -5.58 20.92 34.76
CA ASP A 20 -6.96 21.29 35.13
C ASP A 20 -7.91 21.55 33.94
N ASN A 21 -7.57 21.15 32.71
CA ASN A 21 -8.50 21.17 31.57
C ASN A 21 -8.32 19.93 30.67
N ALA A 22 -8.16 18.75 31.26
CA ALA A 22 -8.28 17.52 30.48
C ALA A 22 -9.75 17.34 30.03
N PRO A 23 -10.03 17.04 28.74
CA PRO A 23 -11.39 16.71 28.33
C PRO A 23 -11.88 15.52 29.15
N THR A 24 -13.07 15.66 29.73
CA THR A 24 -13.70 14.61 30.54
C THR A 24 -14.78 13.91 29.74
N LEU A 25 -14.81 12.58 29.82
CA LEU A 25 -15.91 11.74 29.36
C LEU A 25 -16.59 11.21 30.63
N GLU A 26 -17.78 11.74 30.92
CA GLU A 26 -18.54 11.45 32.14
C GLU A 26 -17.73 11.54 33.45
N GLY A 27 -16.91 12.61 33.56
CA GLY A 27 -16.11 12.85 34.76
C GLY A 27 -14.84 12.00 34.88
N THR A 28 -14.58 11.09 33.94
CA THR A 28 -13.29 10.41 33.76
C THR A 28 -12.42 11.25 32.82
N ALA A 29 -11.17 11.54 33.17
CA ALA A 29 -10.30 12.29 32.27
C ALA A 29 -9.91 11.40 31.08
N PHE A 30 -9.99 11.92 29.85
CA PHE A 30 -9.70 11.15 28.64
C PHE A 30 -8.32 10.46 28.68
N SER A 31 -7.32 11.12 29.25
CA SER A 31 -5.98 10.58 29.43
C SER A 31 -5.92 9.34 30.33
N GLU A 32 -6.84 9.21 31.29
CA GLU A 32 -6.90 8.05 32.20
C GLU A 32 -7.30 6.78 31.46
N LEU A 33 -8.08 6.89 30.38
CA LEU A 33 -8.48 5.73 29.57
C LEU A 33 -7.28 5.06 28.88
N PHE A 34 -6.16 5.75 28.69
CA PHE A 34 -4.94 5.18 28.08
C PHE A 34 -3.99 4.57 29.11
N GLN A 35 -4.31 4.69 30.40
CA GLN A 35 -3.53 4.13 31.50
C GLN A 35 -4.15 2.83 31.98
N VAL A 36 -3.31 1.85 32.32
CA VAL A 36 -3.76 0.55 32.87
C VAL A 36 -4.65 0.76 34.10
N ALA A 37 -4.24 1.63 35.02
CA ALA A 37 -5.00 1.93 36.24
C ALA A 37 -6.40 2.51 35.96
N GLY A 38 -6.54 3.37 34.94
CA GLY A 38 -7.85 3.91 34.55
C GLY A 38 -8.76 2.84 33.96
N LEU A 39 -8.21 1.97 33.10
CA LEU A 39 -8.99 0.84 32.54
C LEU A 39 -9.35 -0.21 33.59
N GLU A 40 -8.52 -0.44 34.62
CA GLU A 40 -8.88 -1.30 35.75
C GLU A 40 -10.05 -0.73 36.57
N VAL A 41 -10.11 0.59 36.73
CA VAL A 41 -11.26 1.25 37.38
C VAL A 41 -12.52 1.04 36.54
N LEU A 42 -12.42 1.21 35.22
CA LEU A 42 -13.53 0.98 34.28
C LEU A 42 -14.01 -0.49 34.31
N ASP A 43 -13.10 -1.46 34.28
CA ASP A 43 -13.45 -2.89 34.35
C ASP A 43 -14.13 -3.22 35.70
N LYS A 44 -13.65 -2.65 36.81
CA LYS A 44 -14.30 -2.79 38.13
C LYS A 44 -15.72 -2.21 38.14
N GLN A 45 -15.93 -1.07 37.49
CA GLN A 45 -17.27 -0.48 37.37
C GLN A 45 -18.22 -1.39 36.58
N PHE A 46 -17.76 -1.92 35.43
CA PHE A 46 -18.52 -2.89 34.64
C PHE A 46 -18.83 -4.16 35.45
N LEU A 47 -17.84 -4.73 36.14
CA LEU A 47 -18.04 -5.91 36.98
C LEU A 47 -19.03 -5.66 38.13
N ASN A 48 -19.01 -4.47 38.74
CA ASN A 48 -19.96 -4.10 39.78
C ASN A 48 -21.39 -3.95 39.23
N LEU A 49 -21.53 -3.37 38.03
CA LEU A 49 -22.81 -3.29 37.32
C LEU A 49 -23.34 -4.70 37.04
N LEU A 50 -22.51 -5.55 36.40
CA LEU A 50 -22.87 -6.92 36.06
C LEU A 50 -23.24 -7.72 37.31
N LYS A 51 -22.48 -7.61 38.40
CA LYS A 51 -22.79 -8.30 39.66
C LYS A 51 -24.14 -7.87 40.26
N ARG A 52 -24.55 -6.61 40.05
CA ARG A 52 -25.82 -6.06 40.53
C ARG A 52 -26.99 -6.51 39.66
N GLU A 53 -26.81 -6.56 38.35
CA GLU A 53 -27.87 -6.90 37.39
C GLU A 53 -28.03 -8.42 37.18
N ASP A 54 -26.92 -9.14 37.08
CA ASP A 54 -26.86 -10.59 36.92
C ASP A 54 -25.63 -11.18 37.66
N SER A 55 -25.86 -11.54 38.92
CA SER A 55 -24.81 -12.08 39.80
C SER A 55 -24.27 -13.44 39.32
N GLU A 56 -25.09 -14.24 38.63
CA GLU A 56 -24.68 -15.54 38.10
C GLU A 56 -23.73 -15.35 36.90
N LEU A 57 -24.11 -14.46 35.98
CA LEU A 57 -23.30 -14.12 34.81
C LEU A 57 -21.96 -13.48 35.21
N TYR A 58 -21.94 -12.64 36.25
CA TYR A 58 -20.70 -12.15 36.86
C TYR A 58 -19.77 -13.29 37.31
N GLN A 59 -20.30 -14.31 37.99
CA GLN A 59 -19.50 -15.46 38.42
C GLN A 59 -18.99 -16.28 37.23
N HIS A 60 -19.80 -16.43 36.18
CA HIS A 60 -19.38 -17.10 34.94
C HIS A 60 -18.24 -16.34 34.25
N LEU A 61 -18.32 -15.01 34.14
CA LEU A 61 -17.25 -14.18 33.60
C LEU A 61 -15.96 -14.30 34.44
N ALA A 62 -16.07 -14.26 35.77
CA ALA A 62 -14.92 -14.40 36.65
C ALA A 62 -14.23 -15.76 36.49
N ARG A 63 -15.00 -16.86 36.41
CA ARG A 63 -14.47 -18.20 36.14
C ARG A 63 -13.86 -18.30 34.74
N TYR A 64 -14.52 -17.75 33.72
CA TYR A 64 -14.04 -17.75 32.34
C TYR A 64 -12.67 -17.09 32.21
N ARG A 65 -12.47 -15.91 32.82
CA ARG A 65 -11.18 -15.19 32.81
C ARG A 65 -10.07 -15.88 33.61
N GLN A 66 -10.41 -16.71 34.59
CA GLN A 66 -9.45 -17.46 35.42
C GLN A 66 -9.18 -18.88 34.90
N ALA A 67 -9.98 -19.37 33.95
CA ALA A 67 -9.86 -20.72 33.43
C ALA A 67 -8.54 -20.88 32.63
N PRO A 68 -7.76 -21.95 32.88
CA PRO A 68 -6.53 -22.20 32.14
C PRO A 68 -6.81 -22.60 30.68
N GLU A 69 -7.90 -23.34 30.46
CA GLU A 69 -8.37 -23.83 29.17
C GLU A 69 -9.57 -23.01 28.68
N PRO A 70 -9.76 -22.89 27.34
CA PRO A 70 -10.93 -22.25 26.77
C PRO A 70 -12.19 -23.08 27.07
N LEU A 71 -13.34 -22.40 27.16
CA LEU A 71 -14.62 -23.09 27.26
C LEU A 71 -14.93 -23.86 25.97
N PRO A 72 -15.71 -24.96 26.04
CA PRO A 72 -16.24 -25.60 24.84
C PRO A 72 -16.95 -24.57 23.94
N PRO A 73 -16.82 -24.62 22.61
CA PRO A 73 -17.26 -23.53 21.73
C PRO A 73 -18.70 -23.07 21.97
N VAL A 74 -19.65 -24.01 22.09
CA VAL A 74 -21.07 -23.68 22.34
C VAL A 74 -21.29 -23.00 23.70
N ALA A 75 -20.53 -23.38 24.73
CA ALA A 75 -20.62 -22.77 26.04
C ALA A 75 -20.01 -21.36 26.05
N GLU A 76 -18.90 -21.18 25.32
CA GLU A 76 -18.29 -19.87 25.09
C GLU A 76 -19.27 -18.94 24.37
N SER A 77 -19.84 -19.34 23.22
CA SER A 77 -20.80 -18.53 22.46
C SER A 77 -21.99 -18.09 23.31
N LYS A 78 -22.56 -19.00 24.11
CA LYS A 78 -23.66 -18.68 25.04
C LYS A 78 -23.25 -17.63 26.08
N LEU A 79 -22.06 -17.75 26.65
CA LEU A 79 -21.54 -16.79 27.62
C LEU A 79 -21.34 -15.41 26.97
N LEU A 80 -20.73 -15.35 25.77
CA LEU A 80 -20.48 -14.10 25.06
C LEU A 80 -21.79 -13.40 24.69
N LEU A 81 -22.77 -14.14 24.17
CA LEU A 81 -24.09 -13.59 23.81
C LEU A 81 -24.87 -13.09 25.03
N ALA A 82 -24.70 -13.72 26.20
CA ALA A 82 -25.30 -13.24 27.43
C ALA A 82 -24.61 -11.98 27.97
N LEU A 83 -23.28 -11.89 27.87
CA LEU A 83 -22.50 -10.75 28.38
C LEU A 83 -22.59 -9.50 27.50
N ALA A 84 -22.61 -9.66 26.18
CA ALA A 84 -22.44 -8.56 25.23
C ALA A 84 -23.53 -7.46 25.35
N PRO A 85 -24.82 -7.76 25.60
CA PRO A 85 -25.83 -6.73 25.86
C PRO A 85 -25.53 -5.86 27.10
N HIS A 86 -25.04 -6.45 28.20
CA HIS A 86 -24.66 -5.68 29.39
C HIS A 86 -23.46 -4.77 29.13
N LEU A 87 -22.50 -5.20 28.30
CA LEU A 87 -21.38 -4.36 27.90
C LEU A 87 -21.85 -3.17 27.05
N GLU A 88 -22.75 -3.40 26.10
CA GLU A 88 -23.32 -2.33 25.29
C GLU A 88 -24.07 -1.32 26.16
N ASP A 89 -24.94 -1.78 27.06
CA ASP A 89 -25.72 -0.90 27.93
C ASP A 89 -24.79 -0.11 28.88
N PHE A 90 -23.71 -0.72 29.39
CA PHE A 90 -22.67 -0.02 30.15
C PHE A 90 -21.96 1.06 29.33
N LEU A 91 -21.51 0.74 28.12
CA LEU A 91 -20.84 1.69 27.23
C LEU A 91 -21.78 2.83 26.80
N ALA A 92 -23.05 2.51 26.58
CA ALA A 92 -24.05 3.51 26.22
C ALA A 92 -24.19 4.56 27.32
N SER A 93 -24.28 4.12 28.58
CA SER A 93 -24.28 5.04 29.71
C SER A 93 -22.94 5.74 29.87
N PHE A 94 -21.80 5.04 29.85
CA PHE A 94 -20.48 5.67 30.02
C PHE A 94 -20.16 6.80 29.03
N PHE A 95 -20.71 6.73 27.81
CA PHE A 95 -20.54 7.77 26.79
C PHE A 95 -21.73 8.75 26.68
N GLY A 96 -22.80 8.53 27.45
CA GLY A 96 -24.04 9.31 27.38
C GLY A 96 -24.72 9.24 26.01
N ILE A 97 -24.84 8.04 25.45
CA ILE A 97 -25.36 7.79 24.08
C ILE A 97 -26.56 6.82 24.04
N GLU A 98 -27.27 6.64 25.14
CA GLU A 98 -28.41 5.73 25.22
C GLU A 98 -29.50 6.06 24.18
N GLU A 99 -29.81 7.34 24.00
CA GLU A 99 -30.79 7.79 22.99
C GLU A 99 -30.31 7.53 21.55
N PRO A 100 -29.12 8.01 21.11
CA PRO A 100 -28.56 7.65 19.80
C PRO A 100 -28.51 6.14 19.53
N LEU A 101 -28.13 5.34 20.53
CA LEU A 101 -28.09 3.89 20.43
C LEU A 101 -29.49 3.28 20.28
N ALA A 102 -30.49 3.76 21.04
CA ALA A 102 -31.88 3.34 20.91
C ALA A 102 -32.46 3.68 19.53
N VAL A 103 -32.09 4.82 18.95
CA VAL A 103 -32.44 5.19 17.56
C VAL A 103 -31.81 4.22 16.56
N SER A 104 -30.51 3.92 16.70
CA SER A 104 -29.80 2.95 15.85
C SER A 104 -30.42 1.55 15.92
N ARG A 105 -30.79 1.12 17.14
CA ARG A 105 -31.50 -0.15 17.38
C ARG A 105 -32.87 -0.17 16.69
N SER A 106 -33.66 0.89 16.88
CA SER A 106 -34.97 1.03 16.25
C SER A 106 -34.88 1.05 14.72
N ALA A 107 -33.87 1.72 14.16
CA ALA A 107 -33.61 1.73 12.72
C ALA A 107 -33.31 0.31 12.19
N THR A 108 -32.48 -0.47 12.88
CA THR A 108 -32.18 -1.86 12.51
C THR A 108 -33.45 -2.73 12.55
N LEU A 109 -34.20 -2.68 13.66
CA LEU A 109 -35.43 -3.48 13.85
C LEU A 109 -36.58 -3.05 12.93
N SER A 110 -36.57 -1.82 12.42
CA SER A 110 -37.57 -1.32 11.47
C SER A 110 -37.65 -2.14 10.17
N HIS A 111 -36.61 -2.91 9.86
CA HIS A 111 -36.53 -3.77 8.68
C HIS A 111 -37.10 -5.19 8.92
N ASP A 112 -37.33 -5.60 10.17
CA ASP A 112 -37.81 -6.95 10.50
C ASP A 112 -39.17 -7.30 9.89
N PRO A 113 -40.15 -6.38 9.77
CA PRO A 113 -41.38 -6.66 9.04
C PRO A 113 -41.14 -7.14 7.61
N VAL A 114 -40.16 -6.54 6.91
CA VAL A 114 -39.79 -6.93 5.54
C VAL A 114 -39.18 -8.34 5.53
N MET A 115 -38.37 -8.70 6.53
CA MET A 115 -37.79 -10.05 6.64
C MET A 115 -38.85 -11.10 6.95
N ALA A 116 -39.81 -10.77 7.82
CA ALA A 116 -40.97 -11.61 8.07
C ALA A 116 -41.82 -11.77 6.79
N PHE A 117 -42.03 -10.70 6.02
CA PHE A 117 -42.72 -10.75 4.74
C PHE A 117 -42.00 -11.65 3.72
N LYS A 118 -40.68 -11.50 3.56
CA LYS A 118 -39.85 -12.39 2.72
C LYS A 118 -40.07 -13.86 3.07
N LYS A 119 -39.99 -14.19 4.36
CA LYS A 119 -40.14 -15.57 4.85
C LYS A 119 -41.55 -16.11 4.64
N GLU A 120 -42.57 -15.39 5.10
CA GLU A 120 -43.94 -15.89 5.16
C GLU A 120 -44.68 -15.76 3.82
N TRP A 121 -44.46 -14.68 3.07
CA TRP A 121 -45.22 -14.40 1.86
C TRP A 121 -44.45 -14.77 0.60
N VAL A 122 -43.18 -14.35 0.47
CA VAL A 122 -42.40 -14.63 -0.74
C VAL A 122 -41.96 -16.10 -0.80
N LEU A 123 -41.34 -16.62 0.26
CA LEU A 123 -40.75 -17.96 0.26
C LEU A 123 -41.76 -19.09 0.53
N ARG A 124 -42.64 -18.94 1.53
CA ARG A 124 -43.57 -20.01 1.94
C ARG A 124 -44.85 -20.05 1.10
N ARG A 125 -45.36 -18.91 0.65
CA ARG A 125 -46.61 -18.80 -0.13
C ARG A 125 -46.32 -18.61 -1.63
N GLY A 126 -45.81 -17.45 -2.04
CA GLY A 126 -45.60 -17.06 -3.44
C GLY A 126 -44.74 -18.05 -4.23
N ARG A 127 -43.52 -18.36 -3.79
CA ARG A 127 -42.61 -19.30 -4.46
C ARG A 127 -43.19 -20.73 -4.59
N ARG A 128 -44.08 -21.12 -3.67
CA ARG A 128 -44.73 -22.44 -3.64
C ARG A 128 -46.11 -22.44 -4.29
N TYR A 129 -46.58 -21.30 -4.80
CA TYR A 129 -47.87 -21.18 -5.47
C TYR A 129 -47.84 -21.93 -6.81
N ARG A 130 -48.88 -22.72 -7.09
CA ARG A 130 -48.97 -23.60 -8.29
C ARG A 130 -50.30 -23.52 -9.04
N LYS A 131 -51.29 -22.80 -8.51
CA LYS A 131 -52.58 -22.64 -9.19
C LYS A 131 -52.43 -21.63 -10.34
N PRO A 132 -53.24 -21.69 -11.40
CA PRO A 132 -53.33 -20.64 -12.40
C PRO A 132 -53.69 -19.29 -11.76
N ILE A 133 -53.12 -18.20 -12.28
CA ILE A 133 -53.42 -16.83 -11.87
C ILE A 133 -54.05 -16.14 -13.07
N GLU A 134 -55.35 -15.81 -12.97
CA GLU A 134 -56.12 -15.23 -14.08
C GLU A 134 -55.90 -13.71 -14.23
N GLN A 135 -55.58 -13.02 -13.13
CA GLN A 135 -55.36 -11.58 -13.13
C GLN A 135 -53.90 -11.24 -13.50
N PRO A 136 -53.65 -10.23 -14.35
CA PRO A 136 -52.30 -9.79 -14.65
C PRO A 136 -51.66 -9.08 -13.44
N PHE A 137 -50.32 -9.03 -13.40
CA PHE A 137 -49.57 -8.41 -12.30
C PHE A 137 -50.02 -6.97 -12.05
N SER A 138 -50.12 -6.14 -13.09
CA SER A 138 -50.58 -4.75 -12.99
C SER A 138 -51.96 -4.56 -12.35
N ALA A 139 -52.89 -5.51 -12.50
CA ALA A 139 -54.20 -5.44 -11.85
C ALA A 139 -54.09 -5.69 -10.34
N LEU A 140 -53.34 -6.73 -9.95
CA LEU A 140 -53.06 -7.03 -8.55
C LEU A 140 -52.20 -5.93 -7.90
N ASP A 141 -51.26 -5.35 -8.63
CA ASP A 141 -50.41 -4.26 -8.12
C ASP A 141 -51.21 -2.98 -7.84
N ARG A 142 -52.16 -2.64 -8.72
CA ARG A 142 -53.09 -1.53 -8.50
C ARG A 142 -54.04 -1.79 -7.33
N TRP A 143 -54.56 -3.02 -7.22
CA TRP A 143 -55.36 -3.44 -6.07
C TRP A 143 -54.57 -3.28 -4.77
N LEU A 144 -53.32 -3.75 -4.74
CA LEU A 144 -52.44 -3.65 -3.58
C LEU A 144 -52.21 -2.20 -3.17
N SER A 145 -51.89 -1.31 -4.11
CA SER A 145 -51.77 0.13 -3.82
C SER A 145 -53.05 0.71 -3.21
N GLY A 146 -54.22 0.33 -3.72
CA GLY A 146 -55.51 0.72 -3.15
C GLY A 146 -55.73 0.22 -1.72
N GLN A 147 -55.23 -0.97 -1.37
CA GLN A 147 -55.28 -1.49 0.00
C GLN A 147 -54.32 -0.75 0.94
N LEU A 148 -53.10 -0.45 0.49
CA LEU A 148 -52.14 0.32 1.28
C LEU A 148 -52.66 1.72 1.61
N GLN A 149 -53.30 2.37 0.63
CA GLN A 149 -53.93 3.68 0.83
C GLN A 149 -55.06 3.62 1.86
N LYS A 150 -55.95 2.61 1.76
CA LYS A 150 -57.01 2.39 2.76
C LYS A 150 -56.47 2.10 4.16
N ALA A 151 -55.30 1.47 4.24
CA ALA A 151 -54.62 1.15 5.49
C ALA A 151 -53.80 2.30 6.09
N GLY A 152 -53.75 3.46 5.41
CA GLY A 152 -53.01 4.65 5.84
C GLY A 152 -51.49 4.47 5.84
N LEU A 153 -50.96 3.57 5.00
CA LEU A 153 -49.53 3.27 4.93
C LEU A 153 -48.84 4.14 3.85
N ALA A 154 -47.65 4.65 4.18
CA ALA A 154 -46.92 5.59 3.34
C ALA A 154 -46.36 4.95 2.06
N GLU A 155 -46.38 5.67 0.94
CA GLU A 155 -45.89 5.16 -0.35
C GLU A 155 -44.37 5.30 -0.55
N PHE A 156 -43.68 6.15 0.24
CA PHE A 156 -42.24 6.40 0.09
C PHE A 156 -41.39 5.12 0.32
N ASP A 157 -41.83 4.23 1.21
CA ASP A 157 -41.26 2.89 1.40
C ASP A 157 -42.31 1.82 1.12
N ARG A 158 -42.61 1.62 -0.17
CA ARG A 158 -43.65 0.69 -0.61
C ARG A 158 -43.39 -0.75 -0.14
N GLU A 159 -42.15 -1.20 -0.13
CA GLU A 159 -41.79 -2.53 0.37
C GLU A 159 -42.12 -2.68 1.87
N GLY A 160 -41.72 -1.69 2.68
CA GLY A 160 -42.04 -1.66 4.11
C GLY A 160 -43.56 -1.60 4.36
N ALA A 161 -44.29 -0.79 3.59
CA ALA A 161 -45.75 -0.68 3.67
C ALA A 161 -46.44 -2.02 3.34
N VAL A 162 -46.04 -2.69 2.25
CA VAL A 162 -46.56 -4.02 1.90
C VAL A 162 -46.27 -5.01 3.01
N ALA A 163 -45.05 -5.04 3.54
CA ALA A 163 -44.68 -5.95 4.61
C ALA A 163 -45.50 -5.74 5.89
N GLN A 164 -45.70 -4.48 6.31
CA GLN A 164 -46.53 -4.15 7.47
C GLN A 164 -48.00 -4.53 7.26
N TRP A 165 -48.56 -4.24 6.08
CA TRP A 165 -49.92 -4.62 5.75
C TRP A 165 -50.11 -6.14 5.73
N ALA A 166 -49.17 -6.84 5.10
CA ALA A 166 -49.17 -8.30 5.02
C ALA A 166 -49.10 -8.97 6.41
N GLN A 167 -48.40 -8.36 7.38
CA GLN A 167 -48.44 -8.82 8.77
C GLN A 167 -49.82 -8.65 9.41
N ARG A 168 -50.51 -7.52 9.19
CA ARG A 168 -51.87 -7.29 9.70
C ARG A 168 -52.85 -8.34 9.16
N LEU A 169 -52.72 -8.75 7.89
CA LEU A 169 -53.57 -9.80 7.31
C LEU A 169 -53.42 -11.16 8.02
N LEU A 170 -52.21 -11.51 8.47
CA LEU A 170 -51.96 -12.78 9.15
C LEU A 170 -52.42 -12.81 10.61
N GLN A 171 -52.73 -11.65 11.20
CA GLN A 171 -53.28 -11.55 12.56
C GLN A 171 -54.76 -11.98 12.63
N ASP A 172 -55.51 -11.85 11.53
CA ASP A 172 -56.91 -12.28 11.42
C ASP A 172 -57.13 -13.00 10.08
N GLN A 173 -56.70 -14.26 10.00
CA GLN A 173 -56.72 -15.03 8.75
C GLN A 173 -58.15 -15.42 8.32
N GLU A 174 -59.07 -15.56 9.27
CA GLU A 174 -60.44 -15.98 8.99
C GLU A 174 -61.20 -14.92 8.19
N ASN A 175 -61.00 -13.64 8.50
CA ASN A 175 -61.67 -12.53 7.81
C ASN A 175 -60.89 -11.99 6.59
N ASN A 176 -59.61 -12.34 6.43
CA ASN A 176 -58.74 -11.82 5.38
C ASN A 176 -58.45 -12.79 4.23
N GLY A 177 -59.16 -13.93 4.14
CA GLY A 177 -58.87 -15.00 3.18
C GLY A 177 -58.70 -14.55 1.72
N GLU A 178 -59.61 -13.70 1.22
CA GLU A 178 -59.53 -13.18 -0.16
C GLU A 178 -58.29 -12.28 -0.38
N ALA A 179 -57.99 -11.40 0.58
CA ALA A 179 -56.83 -10.52 0.51
C ALA A 179 -55.52 -11.31 0.63
N ILE A 180 -55.50 -12.38 1.43
CA ILE A 180 -54.36 -13.28 1.56
C ILE A 180 -54.09 -14.03 0.24
N GLU A 181 -55.12 -14.54 -0.43
CA GLU A 181 -54.95 -15.21 -1.72
C GLU A 181 -54.47 -14.22 -2.79
N ALA A 182 -55.08 -13.03 -2.88
CA ALA A 182 -54.70 -11.99 -3.84
C ALA A 182 -53.25 -11.51 -3.65
N LEU A 183 -52.80 -11.28 -2.40
CA LEU A 183 -51.41 -10.93 -2.12
C LEU A 183 -50.45 -12.09 -2.40
N THR A 184 -50.87 -13.33 -2.14
CA THR A 184 -50.07 -14.52 -2.50
C THR A 184 -49.87 -14.64 -4.01
N GLN A 185 -50.94 -14.41 -4.79
CA GLN A 185 -50.87 -14.38 -6.26
C GLN A 185 -49.98 -13.22 -6.74
N TRP A 186 -50.08 -12.05 -6.13
CA TRP A 186 -49.20 -10.91 -6.43
C TRP A 186 -47.73 -11.27 -6.18
N CYS A 187 -47.39 -11.89 -5.04
CA CYS A 187 -46.03 -12.35 -4.76
C CYS A 187 -45.55 -13.44 -5.75
N ALA A 188 -46.43 -14.35 -6.16
CA ALA A 188 -46.09 -15.37 -7.15
C ALA A 188 -45.76 -14.74 -8.51
N LEU A 189 -46.60 -13.81 -8.99
CA LEU A 189 -46.33 -13.06 -10.22
C LEU A 189 -45.10 -12.17 -10.10
N ALA A 190 -44.86 -11.52 -8.96
CA ALA A 190 -43.63 -10.74 -8.73
C ALA A 190 -42.34 -11.57 -8.91
N LEU A 191 -42.39 -12.89 -8.69
CA LEU A 191 -41.27 -13.81 -8.92
C LEU A 191 -41.18 -14.34 -10.36
N THR A 192 -42.30 -14.47 -11.07
CA THR A 192 -42.35 -15.19 -12.36
C THR A 192 -42.62 -14.31 -13.57
N ASP A 193 -43.39 -13.23 -13.40
CA ASP A 193 -43.79 -12.31 -14.45
C ASP A 193 -42.74 -11.21 -14.67
N PRO A 194 -42.42 -10.81 -15.93
CA PRO A 194 -41.44 -9.76 -16.21
C PRO A 194 -41.78 -8.39 -15.59
N GLU A 195 -43.03 -7.94 -15.66
CA GLU A 195 -43.48 -6.66 -15.07
C GLU A 195 -43.35 -6.73 -13.54
N GLY A 196 -43.77 -7.88 -12.98
CA GLY A 196 -43.62 -8.18 -11.56
C GLY A 196 -42.17 -8.12 -11.07
N ARG A 197 -41.25 -8.81 -11.76
CA ARG A 197 -39.82 -8.81 -11.40
C ARG A 197 -39.21 -7.41 -11.46
N GLN A 198 -39.60 -6.61 -12.45
CA GLN A 198 -39.14 -5.23 -12.56
C GLN A 198 -39.67 -4.36 -11.41
N ALA A 199 -40.93 -4.52 -11.03
CA ALA A 199 -41.55 -3.76 -9.95
C ALA A 199 -40.90 -3.99 -8.57
N VAL A 200 -40.38 -5.21 -8.33
CA VAL A 200 -39.72 -5.59 -7.07
C VAL A 200 -38.21 -5.73 -7.18
N ALA A 201 -37.60 -5.27 -8.29
CA ALA A 201 -36.18 -5.49 -8.57
C ALA A 201 -35.25 -4.93 -7.48
N SER A 202 -35.65 -3.87 -6.78
CA SER A 202 -34.91 -3.25 -5.68
C SER A 202 -35.31 -3.76 -4.28
N TRP A 203 -36.31 -4.65 -4.18
CA TRP A 203 -36.87 -5.09 -2.90
C TRP A 203 -36.05 -6.22 -2.30
N THR A 204 -35.52 -6.01 -1.09
CA THR A 204 -34.73 -7.02 -0.35
C THR A 204 -35.54 -8.30 -0.10
N SER A 205 -36.86 -8.19 0.04
CA SER A 205 -37.78 -9.31 0.22
C SER A 205 -37.88 -10.25 -0.98
N PHE A 206 -37.56 -9.78 -2.19
CA PHE A 206 -37.57 -10.57 -3.42
C PHE A 206 -36.17 -10.94 -3.93
N HIS A 207 -35.11 -10.45 -3.29
CA HIS A 207 -33.74 -10.90 -3.53
C HIS A 207 -33.53 -12.29 -2.91
N LEU A 208 -33.61 -13.33 -3.75
CA LEU A 208 -33.43 -14.72 -3.33
C LEU A 208 -32.03 -15.22 -3.69
N PRO A 209 -31.37 -16.02 -2.81
CA PRO A 209 -30.11 -16.66 -3.12
C PRO A 209 -30.19 -17.46 -4.42
N ARG A 210 -29.23 -17.24 -5.32
CA ARG A 210 -29.11 -17.92 -6.60
C ARG A 210 -28.31 -19.19 -6.43
N LYS A 211 -28.47 -20.13 -7.37
CA LYS A 211 -27.60 -21.31 -7.43
C LYS A 211 -26.22 -20.86 -7.92
N VAL A 212 -25.18 -21.39 -7.29
CA VAL A 212 -23.80 -21.12 -7.67
C VAL A 212 -23.38 -22.09 -8.77
N ASP A 213 -22.93 -21.53 -9.89
CA ASP A 213 -22.21 -22.25 -10.94
C ASP A 213 -20.75 -21.79 -10.94
N HIS A 214 -19.86 -22.62 -10.39
CA HIS A 214 -18.43 -22.31 -10.28
C HIS A 214 -17.76 -22.11 -11.65
N ALA A 215 -18.35 -22.61 -12.73
CA ALA A 215 -17.84 -22.40 -14.09
C ALA A 215 -18.26 -21.04 -14.69
N ARG A 216 -19.21 -20.32 -14.07
CA ARG A 216 -19.78 -19.07 -14.61
C ARG A 216 -20.08 -18.03 -13.52
N LEU A 217 -19.15 -17.87 -12.58
CA LEU A 217 -19.25 -16.89 -11.49
C LEU A 217 -19.16 -15.44 -11.97
N VAL A 218 -18.46 -15.19 -13.08
CA VAL A 218 -18.31 -13.87 -13.68
C VAL A 218 -19.02 -13.87 -15.05
N PRO A 219 -20.14 -13.17 -15.20
CA PRO A 219 -20.91 -13.18 -16.44
C PRO A 219 -20.28 -12.22 -17.46
N LEU A 220 -19.40 -12.73 -18.32
CA LEU A 220 -18.85 -11.99 -19.45
C LEU A 220 -19.40 -12.50 -20.79
N GLU A 221 -19.42 -11.60 -21.77
CA GLU A 221 -19.81 -11.86 -23.15
C GLU A 221 -18.68 -11.52 -24.12
N HIS A 222 -18.67 -12.17 -25.28
CA HIS A 222 -17.77 -11.80 -26.37
C HIS A 222 -18.24 -10.49 -26.99
N ARG A 223 -17.28 -9.63 -27.30
CA ARG A 223 -17.57 -8.44 -28.11
C ARG A 223 -17.96 -8.84 -29.53
N GLU A 224 -19.03 -8.24 -30.02
CA GLU A 224 -19.38 -8.31 -31.44
C GLU A 224 -18.23 -7.74 -32.28
N GLU A 225 -17.89 -8.45 -33.36
CA GLU A 225 -16.88 -8.04 -34.35
C GLU A 225 -15.44 -7.79 -33.79
N ASP A 226 -15.10 -8.32 -32.61
CA ASP A 226 -13.74 -8.20 -32.05
C ASP A 226 -12.82 -9.34 -32.51
N SER A 227 -11.93 -9.05 -33.46
CA SER A 227 -10.95 -10.01 -33.99
C SER A 227 -10.00 -10.58 -32.93
N LEU A 228 -9.87 -9.91 -31.78
CA LEU A 228 -9.04 -10.34 -30.65
C LEU A 228 -9.76 -11.29 -29.68
N GLN A 229 -11.06 -11.54 -29.89
CA GLN A 229 -11.92 -12.39 -29.05
C GLN A 229 -11.94 -11.94 -27.58
N ARG A 230 -11.88 -10.64 -27.30
CA ARG A 230 -11.94 -10.14 -25.93
C ARG A 230 -13.36 -10.28 -25.37
N LEU A 231 -13.41 -10.51 -24.08
CA LEU A 231 -14.60 -10.56 -23.25
C LEU A 231 -14.85 -9.20 -22.59
N GLN A 232 -16.11 -8.86 -22.36
CA GLN A 232 -16.55 -7.69 -21.60
C GLN A 232 -17.74 -8.04 -20.71
N ALA A 233 -18.06 -7.19 -19.74
CA ALA A 233 -19.36 -7.24 -19.05
C ALA A 233 -20.48 -6.73 -19.98
N ASP A 234 -21.72 -7.05 -19.65
CA ASP A 234 -22.90 -6.49 -20.32
C ASP A 234 -22.86 -4.94 -20.23
N PRO A 235 -22.86 -4.20 -21.36
CA PRO A 235 -22.84 -2.74 -21.35
C PRO A 235 -23.95 -2.09 -20.51
N ALA A 236 -25.10 -2.75 -20.32
CA ALA A 236 -26.17 -2.27 -19.44
C ALA A 236 -25.79 -2.27 -17.95
N THR A 237 -24.74 -2.99 -17.57
CA THR A 237 -24.22 -3.09 -16.19
C THR A 237 -23.04 -2.16 -15.94
N PHE A 238 -22.60 -1.39 -16.94
CA PHE A 238 -21.43 -0.54 -16.80
C PHE A 238 -21.59 0.53 -15.71
N ARG A 239 -20.53 0.72 -14.92
CA ARG A 239 -20.44 1.68 -13.82
C ARG A 239 -19.53 2.85 -14.21
N ARG A 240 -20.06 4.06 -14.07
CA ARG A 240 -19.39 5.32 -14.44
C ARG A 240 -18.42 5.77 -13.35
N ARG A 241 -17.23 5.17 -13.29
CA ARG A 241 -16.15 5.59 -12.38
C ARG A 241 -15.54 6.92 -12.80
N ASP A 242 -15.39 7.84 -11.85
CA ASP A 242 -14.69 9.12 -12.03
C ASP A 242 -13.61 9.31 -10.95
N GLY A 243 -12.35 9.25 -11.38
CA GLY A 243 -11.19 9.48 -10.53
C GLY A 243 -10.99 8.43 -9.43
N PHE A 244 -10.61 8.92 -8.24
CA PHE A 244 -10.14 8.10 -7.13
C PHE A 244 -10.97 8.27 -5.86
N LYS A 245 -12.24 8.65 -6.00
CA LYS A 245 -13.22 8.58 -4.90
C LYS A 245 -13.54 7.12 -4.58
N LEU A 246 -14.03 6.85 -3.37
CA LEU A 246 -14.53 5.53 -2.98
C LEU A 246 -15.64 5.09 -3.97
N THR A 247 -15.44 3.97 -4.65
CA THR A 247 -16.34 3.52 -5.73
C THR A 247 -17.46 2.58 -5.29
N ASP A 248 -17.47 2.18 -4.02
CA ASP A 248 -18.40 1.21 -3.47
C ASP A 248 -19.14 1.80 -2.25
N PRO A 249 -20.45 2.09 -2.35
CA PRO A 249 -21.24 2.64 -1.26
C PRO A 249 -21.66 1.59 -0.22
N ARG A 250 -21.29 0.31 -0.40
CA ARG A 250 -21.68 -0.84 0.43
C ARG A 250 -23.18 -1.18 0.32
N MET A 251 -23.57 -2.31 0.89
CA MET A 251 -25.00 -2.68 0.96
C MET A 251 -25.78 -1.69 1.84
N PRO A 252 -27.02 -1.31 1.43
CA PRO A 252 -27.90 -0.53 2.29
C PRO A 252 -28.34 -1.32 3.53
N ALA A 253 -28.78 -0.62 4.58
CA ALA A 253 -29.14 -1.21 5.88
C ALA A 253 -30.11 -2.39 5.78
N ARG A 254 -31.14 -2.25 4.94
CA ARG A 254 -32.14 -3.29 4.72
C ARG A 254 -31.55 -4.53 4.07
N ALA A 255 -30.66 -4.37 3.08
CA ALA A 255 -30.01 -5.49 2.41
C ALA A 255 -29.10 -6.26 3.38
N VAL A 256 -28.32 -5.53 4.19
CA VAL A 256 -27.51 -6.16 5.26
C VAL A 256 -28.40 -6.91 6.25
N GLN A 257 -29.52 -6.33 6.68
CA GLN A 257 -30.48 -7.03 7.55
C GLN A 257 -31.06 -8.28 6.85
N GLY A 258 -31.21 -8.26 5.53
CA GLY A 258 -31.55 -9.42 4.71
C GLY A 258 -30.54 -10.56 4.83
N GLU A 259 -29.25 -10.25 4.74
CA GLU A 259 -28.15 -11.21 4.92
C GLU A 259 -28.06 -11.72 6.36
N VAL A 260 -28.25 -10.84 7.35
CA VAL A 260 -28.30 -11.21 8.77
C VAL A 260 -29.41 -12.23 9.05
N HIS A 261 -30.61 -12.05 8.48
CA HIS A 261 -31.73 -13.01 8.60
C HIS A 261 -31.60 -14.24 7.69
N TYR A 262 -30.72 -14.19 6.68
CA TYR A 262 -30.40 -15.36 5.84
C TYR A 262 -29.43 -16.32 6.55
N CYS A 263 -28.56 -15.79 7.42
CA CYS A 263 -27.73 -16.58 8.33
C CYS A 263 -28.59 -17.48 9.24
N ILE A 264 -28.13 -18.72 9.47
CA ILE A 264 -28.84 -19.71 10.31
C ILE A 264 -28.25 -19.87 11.71
N TYR A 265 -27.32 -19.00 12.09
CA TYR A 265 -26.69 -18.93 13.40
C TYR A 265 -26.04 -20.23 13.90
N CYS A 266 -25.11 -20.78 13.11
CA CYS A 266 -24.57 -22.12 13.33
C CYS A 266 -23.76 -22.35 14.64
N HIS A 267 -23.47 -21.30 15.43
CA HIS A 267 -22.76 -21.44 16.70
C HIS A 267 -23.55 -22.28 17.73
N GLU A 268 -24.88 -22.34 17.63
CA GLU A 268 -25.74 -23.09 18.56
C GLU A 268 -25.45 -24.60 18.59
N HIS A 269 -24.85 -25.14 17.51
CA HIS A 269 -24.63 -26.56 17.31
C HIS A 269 -23.22 -26.87 16.74
N ASP A 270 -22.26 -25.97 16.98
CA ASP A 270 -20.85 -26.13 16.56
C ASP A 270 -20.73 -26.43 15.06
N GLY A 271 -21.45 -25.65 14.23
CA GLY A 271 -21.49 -25.78 12.76
C GLY A 271 -21.05 -24.51 12.03
N ASP A 272 -20.41 -23.59 12.74
CA ASP A 272 -19.92 -22.28 12.30
C ASP A 272 -18.67 -22.40 11.41
N PHE A 273 -18.79 -23.17 10.31
CA PHE A 273 -17.71 -23.42 9.36
C PHE A 273 -17.17 -22.14 8.69
N CYS A 274 -17.97 -21.08 8.62
CA CYS A 274 -17.50 -19.76 8.17
C CYS A 274 -16.42 -19.17 9.09
N SER A 275 -16.42 -19.53 10.37
CA SER A 275 -15.37 -19.17 11.33
C SER A 275 -14.30 -20.25 11.41
N LYS A 276 -14.69 -21.50 11.69
CA LYS A 276 -13.77 -22.61 12.03
C LYS A 276 -13.16 -23.33 10.84
N GLY A 277 -13.79 -23.27 9.67
CA GLY A 277 -13.45 -24.06 8.49
C GLY A 277 -14.41 -25.21 8.27
N PHE A 278 -14.50 -25.68 7.03
CA PHE A 278 -15.43 -26.73 6.61
C PHE A 278 -14.72 -28.10 6.65
N PRO A 279 -14.98 -28.95 7.66
CA PRO A 279 -14.26 -30.21 7.82
C PRO A 279 -14.62 -31.23 6.73
N GLU A 280 -13.66 -32.06 6.32
CA GLU A 280 -13.91 -33.21 5.44
C GLU A 280 -14.98 -34.14 6.04
N LYS A 281 -14.78 -34.50 7.31
CA LYS A 281 -15.78 -35.19 8.15
C LYS A 281 -15.81 -34.56 9.54
N LYS A 282 -17.02 -34.30 10.05
CA LYS A 282 -17.22 -33.58 11.32
C LYS A 282 -16.66 -34.34 12.53
N ASP A 283 -16.66 -35.66 12.48
CA ASP A 283 -16.21 -36.57 13.54
C ASP A 283 -14.74 -37.01 13.41
N GLN A 284 -14.02 -36.58 12.37
CA GLN A 284 -12.63 -36.96 12.08
C GLN A 284 -11.81 -35.70 11.70
N PRO A 285 -11.51 -34.81 12.67
CA PRO A 285 -10.80 -33.55 12.41
C PRO A 285 -9.40 -33.74 11.82
N GLU A 286 -8.78 -34.90 12.04
CA GLU A 286 -7.47 -35.28 11.48
C GLU A 286 -7.46 -35.38 9.94
N LEU A 287 -8.64 -35.45 9.30
CA LEU A 287 -8.76 -35.43 7.84
C LEU A 287 -8.70 -34.01 7.24
N GLY A 288 -8.64 -32.97 8.08
CA GLY A 288 -8.51 -31.58 7.62
C GLY A 288 -9.80 -31.00 7.01
N PHE A 289 -9.62 -30.00 6.16
CA PHE A 289 -10.71 -29.22 5.56
C PHE A 289 -11.01 -29.60 4.12
N LYS A 290 -12.27 -29.42 3.71
CA LYS A 290 -12.70 -29.61 2.33
C LYS A 290 -12.02 -28.65 1.37
N THR A 291 -11.88 -29.12 0.14
CA THR A 291 -11.52 -28.28 -1.01
C THR A 291 -12.74 -28.05 -1.90
N ASP A 292 -12.99 -26.81 -2.29
CA ASP A 292 -14.10 -26.45 -3.18
C ASP A 292 -13.84 -26.84 -4.65
N PRO A 293 -14.84 -26.74 -5.55
CA PRO A 293 -14.66 -27.06 -6.98
C PRO A 293 -13.62 -26.19 -7.72
N LEU A 294 -13.17 -25.09 -7.12
CA LEU A 294 -12.14 -24.18 -7.68
C LEU A 294 -10.73 -24.49 -7.13
N GLY A 295 -10.60 -25.45 -6.22
CA GLY A 295 -9.32 -25.85 -5.62
C GLY A 295 -8.95 -25.04 -4.38
N VAL A 296 -9.90 -24.35 -3.74
CA VAL A 296 -9.66 -23.56 -2.52
C VAL A 296 -9.99 -24.39 -1.28
N ILE A 297 -9.03 -24.50 -0.35
CA ILE A 297 -9.24 -25.13 0.96
C ILE A 297 -10.15 -24.23 1.80
N LEU A 298 -11.23 -24.81 2.31
CA LEU A 298 -12.29 -24.12 3.06
C LEU A 298 -11.90 -23.92 4.53
N THR A 299 -10.93 -23.05 4.81
CA THR A 299 -10.41 -22.82 6.17
C THR A 299 -11.32 -21.99 7.07
N GLY A 300 -12.36 -21.34 6.53
CA GLY A 300 -13.12 -20.31 7.24
C GLY A 300 -12.27 -19.05 7.51
N CYS A 301 -12.78 -18.18 8.37
CA CYS A 301 -12.13 -16.95 8.78
C CYS A 301 -10.75 -17.25 9.40
N PRO A 302 -9.65 -16.71 8.85
CA PRO A 302 -8.30 -17.00 9.36
C PRO A 302 -8.05 -16.54 10.81
N VAL A 303 -8.79 -15.53 11.28
CA VAL A 303 -8.72 -15.06 12.68
C VAL A 303 -9.77 -15.72 13.58
N GLU A 304 -10.58 -16.64 13.05
CA GLU A 304 -11.63 -17.37 13.77
C GLU A 304 -12.67 -16.47 14.43
N GLU A 305 -13.01 -15.37 13.76
CA GLU A 305 -13.98 -14.40 14.25
C GLU A 305 -15.33 -15.06 14.61
N LYS A 306 -15.95 -14.61 15.71
CA LYS A 306 -17.28 -15.04 16.18
C LYS A 306 -18.41 -14.48 15.30
N ILE A 307 -18.38 -14.85 14.01
CA ILE A 307 -19.27 -14.34 12.96
C ILE A 307 -20.74 -14.58 13.31
N SER A 308 -21.06 -15.81 13.72
CA SER A 308 -22.44 -16.19 13.93
C SER A 308 -23.08 -15.48 15.13
N GLU A 309 -22.28 -15.22 16.16
CA GLU A 309 -22.63 -14.51 17.38
C GLU A 309 -22.77 -13.02 17.10
N MET A 310 -21.83 -12.43 16.35
CA MET A 310 -21.94 -11.06 15.82
C MET A 310 -23.25 -10.87 15.05
N HIS A 311 -23.60 -11.81 14.16
CA HIS A 311 -24.84 -11.74 13.37
C HIS A 311 -26.09 -11.83 14.26
N ALA A 312 -26.08 -12.69 15.28
CA ALA A 312 -27.20 -12.83 16.21
C ALA A 312 -27.46 -11.51 16.96
N LEU A 313 -26.41 -10.87 17.48
CA LEU A 313 -26.52 -9.57 18.14
C LEU A 313 -26.94 -8.46 17.17
N LYS A 314 -26.38 -8.45 15.96
CA LYS A 314 -26.77 -7.47 14.93
C LYS A 314 -28.25 -7.60 14.57
N ARG A 315 -28.79 -8.83 14.50
CA ARG A 315 -30.22 -9.07 14.25
C ARG A 315 -31.10 -8.38 15.29
N GLU A 316 -30.68 -8.37 16.55
CA GLU A 316 -31.40 -7.75 17.68
C GLU A 316 -31.20 -6.23 17.79
N GLY A 317 -30.46 -5.64 16.84
CA GLY A 317 -30.07 -4.23 16.84
C GLY A 317 -29.06 -3.86 17.93
N ARG A 318 -28.35 -4.86 18.50
CA ARG A 318 -27.29 -4.69 19.51
C ARG A 318 -25.95 -4.41 18.82
N THR A 319 -25.81 -3.18 18.32
CA THR A 319 -24.72 -2.78 17.40
C THR A 319 -23.34 -2.74 18.07
N ILE A 320 -23.20 -2.15 19.27
CA ILE A 320 -21.91 -2.11 20.00
C ILE A 320 -21.56 -3.52 20.48
N ALA A 321 -22.55 -4.28 20.95
CA ALA A 321 -22.37 -5.66 21.37
C ALA A 321 -21.83 -6.54 20.23
N ALA A 322 -22.40 -6.40 19.02
CA ALA A 322 -21.95 -7.12 17.83
C ALA A 322 -20.49 -6.80 17.49
N LEU A 323 -20.09 -5.52 17.53
CA LEU A 323 -18.70 -5.12 17.31
C LEU A 323 -17.77 -5.70 18.40
N ALA A 324 -18.17 -5.60 19.67
CA ALA A 324 -17.37 -6.11 20.78
C ALA A 324 -17.13 -7.63 20.66
N VAL A 325 -18.12 -8.39 20.18
CA VAL A 325 -18.00 -9.83 19.91
C VAL A 325 -17.07 -10.12 18.74
N ALA A 326 -17.16 -9.38 17.62
CA ALA A 326 -16.20 -9.52 16.51
C ALA A 326 -14.76 -9.23 16.98
N MET A 327 -14.59 -8.18 17.78
CA MET A 327 -13.31 -7.76 18.34
C MET A 327 -12.74 -8.68 19.44
N VAL A 328 -13.46 -9.72 19.86
CA VAL A 328 -12.88 -10.78 20.72
C VAL A 328 -11.68 -11.41 20.02
N ASP A 329 -11.86 -11.67 18.72
CA ASP A 329 -10.90 -12.37 17.88
C ASP A 329 -10.17 -11.45 16.90
N ASN A 330 -10.81 -10.36 16.49
CA ASN A 330 -10.31 -9.47 15.46
C ASN A 330 -10.39 -8.00 15.92
N PRO A 331 -9.41 -7.49 16.70
CA PRO A 331 -9.37 -6.07 17.05
C PRO A 331 -9.12 -5.15 15.83
N MET A 332 -8.83 -5.74 14.66
CA MET A 332 -8.52 -5.05 13.41
C MET A 332 -9.68 -5.13 12.41
N VAL A 333 -10.93 -5.22 12.88
CA VAL A 333 -12.16 -5.15 12.06
C VAL A 333 -12.10 -4.06 10.97
N PRO A 334 -11.53 -2.85 11.20
CA PRO A 334 -11.44 -1.85 10.14
C PRO A 334 -10.61 -2.29 8.92
N ALA A 335 -9.71 -3.27 9.06
CA ALA A 335 -8.88 -3.82 8.00
C ALA A 335 -9.42 -5.13 7.40
N THR A 336 -10.64 -5.55 7.76
CA THR A 336 -11.31 -6.75 7.23
C THR A 336 -12.72 -6.39 6.72
N GLY A 337 -13.51 -7.39 6.34
CA GLY A 337 -14.84 -7.18 5.78
C GLY A 337 -14.88 -6.85 4.28
N HIS A 338 -15.92 -6.09 3.88
CA HIS A 338 -16.34 -5.88 2.49
C HIS A 338 -15.20 -5.33 1.62
N ARG A 339 -15.07 -5.92 0.42
CA ARG A 339 -13.99 -5.64 -0.55
C ARG A 339 -12.58 -5.97 -0.05
N ILE A 340 -12.40 -6.73 1.03
CA ILE A 340 -11.07 -7.11 1.52
C ILE A 340 -10.88 -8.63 1.63
N CYS A 341 -11.78 -9.34 2.29
CA CYS A 341 -11.65 -10.77 2.52
C CYS A 341 -12.94 -11.54 2.22
N ASN A 342 -12.80 -12.78 1.76
CA ASN A 342 -13.92 -13.65 1.38
C ASN A 342 -13.80 -15.09 1.92
N ASP A 343 -12.76 -15.44 2.69
CA ASP A 343 -12.50 -16.81 3.17
C ASP A 343 -13.69 -17.37 3.99
N CYS A 344 -14.38 -16.52 4.75
CA CYS A 344 -15.56 -16.87 5.55
C CYS A 344 -16.77 -17.24 4.66
N MET A 345 -17.00 -16.51 3.57
CA MET A 345 -18.08 -16.78 2.61
C MET A 345 -17.88 -18.12 1.90
N LYS A 346 -16.64 -18.41 1.49
CA LYS A 346 -16.31 -19.70 0.83
C LYS A 346 -16.61 -20.90 1.71
N SER A 347 -16.44 -20.75 3.02
CA SER A 347 -16.65 -21.84 3.99
C SER A 347 -18.05 -21.84 4.62
N CYS A 348 -18.95 -20.94 4.20
CA CYS A 348 -20.33 -20.91 4.65
C CYS A 348 -21.02 -22.26 4.39
N ILE A 349 -21.95 -22.70 5.23
CA ILE A 349 -22.67 -23.97 5.02
C ILE A 349 -23.44 -24.02 3.68
N TYR A 350 -23.76 -22.87 3.11
CA TYR A 350 -24.39 -22.73 1.79
C TYR A 350 -23.37 -22.91 0.65
N GLN A 351 -23.11 -24.17 0.30
CA GLN A 351 -22.11 -24.53 -0.73
C GLN A 351 -22.67 -24.68 -2.16
N LYS A 352 -24.00 -24.61 -2.33
CA LYS A 352 -24.70 -24.85 -3.61
C LYS A 352 -25.55 -23.66 -4.09
N GLN A 353 -25.49 -22.57 -3.34
CA GLN A 353 -26.21 -21.32 -3.57
C GLN A 353 -25.40 -20.18 -2.97
N ASP A 354 -25.80 -18.94 -3.23
CA ASP A 354 -25.08 -17.77 -2.71
C ASP A 354 -24.87 -17.92 -1.18
N PRO A 355 -23.63 -17.76 -0.70
CA PRO A 355 -23.34 -17.76 0.73
C PRO A 355 -23.90 -16.49 1.38
N VAL A 356 -23.93 -16.46 2.72
CA VAL A 356 -24.19 -15.22 3.45
C VAL A 356 -23.05 -14.24 3.16
N ASP A 357 -23.37 -12.99 2.80
CA ASP A 357 -22.38 -11.92 2.62
C ASP A 357 -21.91 -11.38 3.99
N ILE A 358 -21.08 -12.20 4.65
CA ILE A 358 -20.48 -11.89 5.96
C ILE A 358 -19.64 -10.60 5.92
N PRO A 359 -18.79 -10.36 4.90
CA PRO A 359 -17.99 -9.14 4.81
C PRO A 359 -18.82 -7.84 4.84
N GLN A 360 -19.98 -7.81 4.18
CA GLN A 360 -20.90 -6.66 4.26
C GLN A 360 -21.47 -6.45 5.66
N ILE A 361 -21.82 -7.54 6.36
CA ILE A 361 -22.34 -7.47 7.73
C ILE A 361 -21.25 -6.97 8.69
N GLU A 362 -20.04 -7.51 8.60
CA GLU A 362 -18.89 -7.11 9.43
C GLU A 362 -18.58 -5.61 9.27
N THR A 363 -18.44 -5.14 8.03
CA THR A 363 -18.21 -3.72 7.75
C THR A 363 -19.36 -2.86 8.24
N ARG A 364 -20.61 -3.33 8.10
CA ARG A 364 -21.78 -2.60 8.57
C ARG A 364 -21.81 -2.44 10.09
N VAL A 365 -21.47 -3.51 10.83
CA VAL A 365 -21.36 -3.48 12.29
C VAL A 365 -20.36 -2.42 12.72
N LEU A 366 -19.18 -2.38 12.10
CA LEU A 366 -18.19 -1.34 12.36
C LEU A 366 -18.72 0.07 12.05
N THR A 367 -19.28 0.28 10.85
CA THR A 367 -19.72 1.63 10.44
C THR A 367 -20.88 2.15 11.27
N ASP A 368 -21.83 1.29 11.68
CA ASP A 368 -22.93 1.72 12.54
C ASP A 368 -22.43 2.14 13.94
N VAL A 369 -21.37 1.52 14.47
CA VAL A 369 -20.73 2.01 15.70
C VAL A 369 -20.01 3.33 15.45
N LEU A 370 -19.24 3.46 14.37
CA LEU A 370 -18.51 4.69 14.04
C LEU A 370 -19.44 5.90 13.81
N ASP A 371 -20.64 5.67 13.27
CA ASP A 371 -21.64 6.71 13.05
C ASP A 371 -22.39 7.12 14.35
N LEU A 372 -22.22 6.41 15.47
CA LEU A 372 -22.68 6.88 16.79
C LEU A 372 -21.77 8.01 17.31
N PRO A 373 -22.30 8.93 18.16
CA PRO A 373 -21.45 9.83 18.93
C PRO A 373 -20.44 9.02 19.76
N TRP A 374 -19.19 9.46 19.76
CA TRP A 374 -18.03 8.79 20.34
C TRP A 374 -17.72 7.40 19.74
N GLY A 375 -18.24 7.06 18.55
CA GLY A 375 -17.99 5.78 17.89
C GLY A 375 -16.50 5.45 17.70
N VAL A 376 -15.68 6.47 17.41
CA VAL A 376 -14.21 6.35 17.34
C VAL A 376 -13.62 5.93 18.68
N GLU A 377 -14.08 6.56 19.77
CA GLU A 377 -13.58 6.29 21.12
C GLU A 377 -14.10 4.96 21.66
N ILE A 378 -15.31 4.52 21.28
CA ILE A 378 -15.83 3.19 21.59
C ILE A 378 -14.99 2.11 20.93
N TYR A 379 -14.71 2.24 19.63
CA TYR A 379 -13.81 1.30 18.93
C TYR A 379 -12.42 1.30 19.58
N ASP A 380 -11.81 2.48 19.76
CA ASP A 380 -10.46 2.59 20.30
C ASP A 380 -10.36 2.00 21.72
N LEU A 381 -11.37 2.25 22.55
CA LEU A 381 -11.50 1.67 23.88
C LEU A 381 -11.61 0.15 23.80
N LEU A 382 -12.44 -0.42 22.92
CA LEU A 382 -12.57 -1.87 22.76
C LEU A 382 -11.27 -2.55 22.29
N THR A 383 -10.35 -1.84 21.62
CA THR A 383 -9.01 -2.38 21.32
C THR A 383 -8.11 -2.53 22.55
N ARG A 384 -8.46 -1.91 23.68
CA ARG A 384 -7.66 -1.89 24.91
C ARG A 384 -8.42 -2.51 26.08
N TRP A 385 -9.73 -2.35 26.14
CA TRP A 385 -10.62 -2.92 27.13
C TRP A 385 -11.83 -3.55 26.43
N ASN A 386 -11.79 -4.86 26.27
CA ASN A 386 -12.92 -5.65 25.82
C ASN A 386 -13.19 -6.76 26.84
N PRO A 387 -14.17 -6.59 27.73
CA PRO A 387 -14.38 -7.49 28.84
C PRO A 387 -14.87 -8.89 28.42
N LEU A 388 -15.26 -9.07 27.15
CA LEU A 388 -15.70 -10.34 26.57
C LEU A 388 -14.53 -11.29 26.25
N ARG A 389 -13.29 -10.78 26.18
CA ARG A 389 -12.11 -11.61 25.91
C ARG A 389 -11.73 -12.43 27.14
N GLN A 390 -11.32 -13.69 26.93
CA GLN A 390 -10.76 -14.51 28.01
C GLN A 390 -9.40 -13.96 28.49
N ARG A 391 -8.55 -13.61 27.52
CA ARG A 391 -7.19 -13.09 27.69
C ARG A 391 -7.08 -11.74 26.99
N GLN A 392 -6.14 -10.89 27.43
CA GLN A 392 -6.01 -9.52 26.91
C GLN A 392 -7.32 -8.71 26.94
N PHE A 393 -8.20 -8.96 27.93
CA PHE A 393 -9.37 -8.11 28.16
C PHE A 393 -8.98 -6.72 28.71
N LEU A 394 -7.76 -6.59 29.24
CA LEU A 394 -7.09 -5.37 29.67
C LEU A 394 -5.61 -5.44 29.26
N PRO A 395 -4.94 -4.29 29.01
CA PRO A 395 -3.50 -4.27 28.81
C PRO A 395 -2.78 -4.58 30.13
N GLN A 396 -1.67 -5.31 30.04
CA GLN A 396 -0.79 -5.53 31.18
C GLN A 396 0.09 -4.29 31.46
N PRO A 397 0.51 -4.08 32.72
CA PRO A 397 1.53 -3.09 33.04
C PRO A 397 2.82 -3.33 32.26
N TYR A 398 3.63 -2.28 32.05
CA TYR A 398 4.92 -2.40 31.37
C TYR A 398 5.76 -3.53 31.99
N ASN A 399 6.14 -4.49 31.15
CA ASN A 399 6.78 -5.72 31.57
C ASN A 399 8.32 -5.65 31.53
N GLY A 400 8.90 -4.59 30.95
CA GLY A 400 10.35 -4.39 30.84
C GLY A 400 10.96 -4.86 29.51
N HIS A 401 10.18 -5.47 28.61
CA HIS A 401 10.65 -5.96 27.32
C HIS A 401 10.43 -4.94 26.20
N LYS A 402 11.41 -4.87 25.29
CA LYS A 402 11.41 -3.95 24.14
C LYS A 402 11.42 -4.74 22.84
N VAL A 403 10.44 -4.51 21.97
CA VAL A 403 10.28 -5.26 20.71
C VAL A 403 10.31 -4.32 19.50
N LEU A 404 11.08 -4.70 18.49
CA LEU A 404 11.10 -4.05 17.18
C LEU A 404 10.12 -4.76 16.23
N VAL A 405 9.21 -4.02 15.60
CA VAL A 405 8.32 -4.54 14.55
C VAL A 405 8.63 -3.83 13.24
N VAL A 406 9.00 -4.60 12.21
CA VAL A 406 9.50 -4.08 10.94
C VAL A 406 8.44 -4.26 9.86
N GLY A 407 7.91 -3.15 9.34
CA GLY A 407 6.81 -3.07 8.39
C GLY A 407 5.49 -2.79 9.11
N MET A 408 4.83 -1.68 8.76
CA MET A 408 3.57 -1.23 9.40
C MET A 408 2.34 -1.57 8.54
N GLY A 409 2.39 -2.73 7.88
CA GLY A 409 1.24 -3.34 7.21
C GLY A 409 0.34 -4.15 8.17
N PRO A 410 -0.65 -4.90 7.65
CA PRO A 410 -1.63 -5.61 8.48
C PRO A 410 -1.05 -6.55 9.53
N ALA A 411 -0.03 -7.33 9.19
CA ALA A 411 0.66 -8.15 10.17
C ALA A 411 1.38 -7.30 11.24
N GLY A 412 2.08 -6.26 10.81
CA GLY A 412 2.85 -5.38 11.70
C GLY A 412 1.99 -4.65 12.72
N PHE A 413 0.96 -3.94 12.28
CA PHE A 413 0.09 -3.20 13.19
C PHE A 413 -0.70 -4.13 14.14
N THR A 414 -0.98 -5.36 13.72
CA THR A 414 -1.61 -6.39 14.56
C THR A 414 -0.64 -6.92 15.61
N MET A 415 0.63 -7.13 15.24
CA MET A 415 1.67 -7.54 16.19
C MET A 415 1.90 -6.45 17.25
N VAL A 416 1.96 -5.18 16.84
CA VAL A 416 2.03 -4.03 17.74
C VAL A 416 0.87 -4.05 18.73
N HIS A 417 -0.35 -4.26 18.26
CA HIS A 417 -1.53 -4.35 19.13
C HIS A 417 -1.36 -5.41 20.21
N HIS A 418 -1.06 -6.66 19.83
CA HIS A 418 -0.98 -7.75 20.82
C HIS A 418 0.19 -7.57 21.80
N LEU A 419 1.37 -7.17 21.32
CA LEU A 419 2.54 -7.01 22.20
C LEU A 419 2.36 -5.85 23.19
N THR A 420 1.74 -4.75 22.78
CA THR A 420 1.44 -3.65 23.71
C THR A 420 0.33 -4.02 24.70
N MET A 421 -0.59 -4.93 24.36
CA MET A 421 -1.55 -5.50 25.32
C MET A 421 -0.87 -6.40 26.37
N GLU A 422 0.27 -7.03 26.03
CA GLU A 422 1.10 -7.80 26.97
C GLU A 422 2.07 -6.92 27.79
N GLY A 423 1.99 -5.60 27.63
CA GLY A 423 2.83 -4.66 28.35
C GLY A 423 4.25 -4.54 27.79
N CYS A 424 4.52 -4.97 26.55
CA CYS A 424 5.79 -4.71 25.89
C CYS A 424 5.85 -3.26 25.37
N THR A 425 7.04 -2.66 25.43
CA THR A 425 7.35 -1.48 24.60
C THR A 425 7.58 -1.94 23.17
N VAL A 426 6.94 -1.26 22.21
CA VAL A 426 7.06 -1.61 20.79
C VAL A 426 7.50 -0.41 19.98
N VAL A 427 8.50 -0.60 19.13
CA VAL A 427 8.90 0.37 18.10
C VAL A 427 8.55 -0.22 16.74
N GLY A 428 7.60 0.41 16.06
CA GLY A 428 7.25 0.10 14.68
C GLY A 428 8.10 0.92 13.71
N ILE A 429 8.71 0.27 12.72
CA ILE A 429 9.44 0.96 11.64
C ILE A 429 8.90 0.58 10.27
N ASP A 430 8.92 1.49 9.32
CA ASP A 430 8.63 1.20 7.91
C ASP A 430 9.63 1.92 6.99
N GLY A 431 10.04 1.25 5.91
CA GLY A 431 10.96 1.84 4.92
C GLY A 431 10.29 2.90 4.04
N LEU A 432 8.96 2.96 3.99
CA LEU A 432 8.21 4.01 3.32
C LEU A 432 7.94 5.19 4.27
N LYS A 433 7.68 6.37 3.69
CA LYS A 433 7.26 7.55 4.45
C LYS A 433 5.97 7.25 5.22
N MET A 434 5.93 7.62 6.50
CA MET A 434 4.72 7.67 7.31
C MET A 434 4.45 9.11 7.72
N GLU A 435 3.27 9.64 7.43
CA GLU A 435 2.90 11.00 7.80
C GLU A 435 2.62 11.08 9.31
N PRO A 436 3.00 12.19 9.97
CA PRO A 436 2.55 12.44 11.34
C PRO A 436 1.06 12.76 11.35
N LEU A 437 0.34 12.23 12.34
CA LEU A 437 -1.03 12.68 12.61
C LEU A 437 -1.00 14.02 13.38
N PRO A 438 -1.97 14.92 13.16
CA PRO A 438 -2.13 16.11 13.99
C PRO A 438 -2.23 15.76 15.48
N GLU A 439 -1.48 16.49 16.31
CA GLU A 439 -1.42 16.26 17.76
C GLU A 439 -2.80 16.34 18.43
N SER A 440 -3.70 17.18 17.89
CA SER A 440 -5.08 17.29 18.35
C SER A 440 -5.85 15.98 18.22
N LEU A 441 -5.68 15.22 17.13
CA LEU A 441 -6.34 13.92 16.96
C LEU A 441 -5.84 12.91 17.98
N VAL A 442 -4.53 12.91 18.27
CA VAL A 442 -3.91 11.98 19.21
C VAL A 442 -4.32 12.30 20.65
N LYS A 443 -4.37 13.58 21.04
CA LYS A 443 -4.55 14.00 22.45
C LYS A 443 -6.00 14.30 22.86
N GLN A 444 -6.90 14.53 21.92
CA GLN A 444 -8.29 14.90 22.20
C GLN A 444 -9.25 13.78 21.77
N PRO A 445 -10.38 13.61 22.48
CA PRO A 445 -11.40 12.65 22.08
C PRO A 445 -12.13 13.13 20.82
N ILE A 446 -12.54 12.19 19.98
CA ILE A 446 -13.21 12.44 18.70
C ILE A 446 -14.67 12.01 18.84
N ARG A 447 -15.56 13.01 18.81
CA ARG A 447 -17.00 12.75 18.93
C ARG A 447 -17.57 12.11 17.68
N ASP A 448 -17.27 12.64 16.50
CA ASP A 448 -17.96 12.22 15.28
C ASP A 448 -16.97 11.70 14.25
N TRP A 449 -17.14 10.45 13.79
CA TRP A 449 -16.33 9.82 12.74
C TRP A 449 -16.29 10.64 11.44
N SER A 450 -17.37 11.36 11.15
CA SER A 450 -17.47 12.26 10.00
C SER A 450 -16.35 13.30 9.94
N THR A 451 -15.76 13.69 11.07
CA THR A 451 -14.63 14.63 11.14
C THR A 451 -13.30 14.02 10.70
N LEU A 452 -13.19 12.69 10.68
CA LEU A 452 -12.02 11.96 10.21
C LEU A 452 -12.14 11.47 8.77
N ARG A 453 -13.37 11.38 8.24
CA ARG A 453 -13.64 10.93 6.87
C ARG A 453 -13.17 11.98 5.86
N GLU A 454 -12.28 11.57 4.99
CA GLU A 454 -11.79 12.35 3.86
C GLU A 454 -12.12 11.63 2.54
N SER A 455 -12.30 12.39 1.47
CA SER A 455 -12.38 11.80 0.13
C SER A 455 -11.04 11.16 -0.24
N LEU A 456 -11.07 9.97 -0.82
CA LEU A 456 -9.86 9.19 -1.07
C LEU A 456 -8.92 9.83 -2.12
N ASP A 457 -9.45 10.68 -2.99
CA ASP A 457 -8.69 11.46 -3.99
C ASP A 457 -8.06 12.75 -3.43
N GLU A 458 -8.45 13.18 -2.23
CA GLU A 458 -7.98 14.42 -1.59
C GLU A 458 -7.15 14.17 -0.33
N ARG A 459 -7.45 13.09 0.42
CA ARG A 459 -6.81 12.76 1.71
C ARG A 459 -5.29 12.76 1.63
N ILE A 460 -4.65 13.11 2.73
CA ILE A 460 -3.20 12.89 2.88
C ILE A 460 -2.91 11.38 2.81
N LEU A 461 -1.89 11.03 2.03
CA LEU A 461 -1.42 9.65 1.89
C LEU A 461 -0.54 9.35 3.10
N LEU A 462 -1.11 8.66 4.09
CA LEU A 462 -0.50 8.51 5.41
C LEU A 462 0.72 7.57 5.39
N GLY A 463 0.79 6.67 4.42
CA GLY A 463 1.88 5.70 4.26
C GLY A 463 1.89 4.56 5.30
N PHE A 464 1.14 4.69 6.39
CA PHE A 464 0.81 3.61 7.32
C PHE A 464 -0.16 2.61 6.69
N GLY A 465 0.05 1.30 6.89
CA GLY A 465 -0.83 0.23 6.40
C GLY A 465 -0.23 -0.66 5.31
N GLY A 466 0.98 -0.37 4.82
CA GLY A 466 1.66 -1.18 3.81
C GLY A 466 0.82 -1.34 2.53
N VAL A 467 0.66 -2.58 2.05
CA VAL A 467 -0.15 -2.90 0.85
C VAL A 467 -1.59 -2.39 0.96
N ALA A 468 -2.16 -2.27 2.17
CA ALA A 468 -3.50 -1.70 2.33
C ALA A 468 -3.57 -0.21 1.95
N GLU A 469 -2.46 0.53 2.09
CA GLU A 469 -2.38 1.95 1.70
C GLU A 469 -1.96 2.11 0.23
N TYR A 470 -0.91 1.40 -0.22
CA TYR A 470 -0.32 1.62 -1.54
C TYR A 470 -0.71 0.60 -2.62
N GLY A 471 -1.30 -0.53 -2.25
CA GLY A 471 -1.66 -1.62 -3.16
C GLY A 471 -3.16 -1.72 -3.39
N ILE A 472 -3.94 -1.83 -2.31
CA ILE A 472 -5.41 -1.85 -2.39
C ILE A 472 -5.90 -0.47 -2.84
N THR A 473 -6.83 -0.47 -3.79
CA THR A 473 -7.28 0.72 -4.52
C THR A 473 -8.53 1.34 -3.87
N VAL A 474 -9.19 2.24 -4.58
CA VAL A 474 -10.38 2.99 -4.11
C VAL A 474 -11.64 2.13 -3.99
N ARG A 475 -11.52 0.82 -4.23
CA ARG A 475 -12.56 -0.17 -3.91
C ARG A 475 -12.75 -0.39 -2.40
N TRP A 476 -11.81 0.06 -1.58
CA TRP A 476 -11.88 -0.05 -0.12
C TRP A 476 -11.67 1.30 0.56
N ASP A 477 -12.38 1.52 1.66
CA ASP A 477 -12.37 2.78 2.39
C ASP A 477 -11.14 2.90 3.27
N LYS A 478 -10.10 3.53 2.71
CA LYS A 478 -8.83 3.71 3.38
C LYS A 478 -8.88 4.64 4.59
N ASN A 479 -10.01 5.32 4.87
CA ASN A 479 -10.17 6.05 6.13
C ASN A 479 -10.05 5.11 7.34
N PHE A 480 -10.37 3.82 7.18
CA PHE A 480 -10.18 2.81 8.21
C PHE A 480 -8.71 2.61 8.63
N LEU A 481 -7.73 2.86 7.75
CA LEU A 481 -6.32 2.84 8.15
C LEU A 481 -5.98 3.98 9.11
N LYS A 482 -6.58 5.16 8.92
CA LYS A 482 -6.41 6.31 9.82
C LYS A 482 -6.92 6.00 11.22
N LEU A 483 -8.04 5.26 11.32
CA LEU A 483 -8.59 4.79 12.59
C LEU A 483 -7.60 3.88 13.33
N ILE A 484 -7.07 2.86 12.64
CA ILE A 484 -6.07 1.94 13.23
C ILE A 484 -4.80 2.71 13.64
N TYR A 485 -4.30 3.58 12.77
CA TYR A 485 -3.09 4.36 13.02
C TYR A 485 -3.24 5.24 14.26
N LEU A 486 -4.38 5.94 14.35
CA LEU A 486 -4.72 6.78 15.50
C LEU A 486 -4.79 5.95 16.80
N SER A 487 -5.52 4.83 16.79
CA SER A 487 -5.65 3.94 17.94
C SER A 487 -4.32 3.42 18.46
N LEU A 488 -3.38 3.09 17.56
CA LEU A 488 -2.05 2.63 17.97
C LEU A 488 -1.18 3.78 18.47
N LEU A 489 -1.16 4.93 17.80
CA LEU A 489 -0.35 6.08 18.22
C LEU A 489 -0.75 6.66 19.58
N ARG A 490 -1.98 6.41 20.03
CA ARG A 490 -2.44 6.78 21.38
C ARG A 490 -1.90 5.84 22.48
N ARG A 491 -1.26 4.72 22.13
CA ARG A 491 -0.71 3.78 23.12
C ARG A 491 0.58 4.33 23.74
N PRO A 492 0.68 4.37 25.08
CA PRO A 492 1.85 4.97 25.75
C PRO A 492 3.15 4.20 25.50
N LEU A 493 3.08 2.90 25.20
CA LEU A 493 4.21 2.00 24.97
C LEU A 493 4.57 1.81 23.49
N PHE A 494 4.04 2.62 22.59
CA PHE A 494 4.27 2.50 21.14
C PHE A 494 4.90 3.75 20.53
N GLN A 495 5.81 3.55 19.58
CA GLN A 495 6.31 4.59 18.67
C GLN A 495 6.34 4.03 17.24
N ALA A 496 6.06 4.88 16.25
CA ALA A 496 6.11 4.51 14.84
C ALA A 496 7.01 5.47 14.04
N PHE A 497 7.87 4.92 13.18
CA PHE A 497 8.79 5.70 12.35
C PHE A 497 8.77 5.23 10.89
N GLY A 498 8.44 6.14 9.98
CA GLY A 498 8.58 5.92 8.54
C GLY A 498 9.97 6.33 8.03
N GLY A 499 10.34 5.84 6.86
CA GLY A 499 11.65 6.08 6.25
C GLY A 499 12.81 5.35 6.94
N VAL A 500 12.52 4.33 7.75
CA VAL A 500 13.54 3.55 8.47
C VAL A 500 13.55 2.14 7.91
N ARG A 501 14.62 1.77 7.22
CA ARG A 501 14.75 0.47 6.55
C ARG A 501 15.60 -0.49 7.37
N LEU A 502 15.05 -1.67 7.70
CA LEU A 502 15.84 -2.77 8.25
C LEU A 502 16.86 -3.27 7.20
N GLY A 503 18.10 -3.44 7.62
CA GLY A 503 19.24 -3.82 6.78
C GLY A 503 20.04 -2.63 6.23
N GLY A 504 19.50 -1.40 6.32
CA GLY A 504 20.19 -0.17 5.90
C GLY A 504 20.29 0.86 7.03
N THR A 505 19.18 1.53 7.34
CA THR A 505 19.12 2.51 8.43
C THR A 505 19.37 1.87 9.79
N LEU A 506 18.86 0.65 9.99
CA LEU A 506 18.98 -0.12 11.22
C LEU A 506 19.23 -1.59 10.86
N THR A 507 20.21 -2.26 11.45
CA THR A 507 20.39 -3.72 11.35
C THR A 507 19.83 -4.46 12.56
N LEU A 508 19.78 -5.79 12.53
CA LEU A 508 19.41 -6.59 13.72
C LEU A 508 20.43 -6.38 14.85
N GLU A 509 21.72 -6.29 14.52
CA GLU A 509 22.80 -6.03 15.48
C GLU A 509 22.65 -4.65 16.12
N ASP A 510 22.28 -3.63 15.34
CA ASP A 510 21.95 -2.31 15.88
C ASP A 510 20.77 -2.39 16.85
N ALA A 511 19.72 -3.14 16.50
CA ALA A 511 18.56 -3.31 17.37
C ALA A 511 18.97 -3.95 18.71
N TRP A 512 19.81 -4.97 18.69
CA TRP A 512 20.31 -5.60 19.92
C TRP A 512 21.15 -4.64 20.76
N GLN A 513 21.98 -3.80 20.14
CA GLN A 513 22.76 -2.76 20.83
C GLN A 513 21.89 -1.66 21.44
N LEU A 514 20.76 -1.34 20.80
CA LEU A 514 19.76 -0.39 21.32
C LEU A 514 18.91 -0.99 22.45
N GLY A 515 19.11 -2.27 22.78
CA GLY A 515 18.46 -2.95 23.90
C GLY A 515 17.10 -3.56 23.54
N PHE A 516 16.83 -3.82 22.26
CA PHE A 516 15.68 -4.65 21.89
C PHE A 516 15.92 -6.11 22.32
N ASP A 517 14.85 -6.77 22.78
CA ASP A 517 14.85 -8.16 23.21
C ASP A 517 14.38 -9.11 22.11
N HIS A 518 13.57 -8.59 21.18
CA HIS A 518 13.00 -9.36 20.06
C HIS A 518 12.79 -8.47 18.83
N ALA A 519 12.81 -9.08 17.65
CA ALA A 519 12.47 -8.42 16.39
C ALA A 519 11.46 -9.26 15.59
N CYS A 520 10.47 -8.58 15.01
CA CYS A 520 9.44 -9.18 14.18
C CYS A 520 9.47 -8.60 12.76
N ILE A 521 9.76 -9.45 11.76
CA ILE A 521 9.81 -9.09 10.35
C ILE A 521 8.41 -9.23 9.73
N ALA A 522 7.77 -8.10 9.48
CA ALA A 522 6.47 -7.96 8.82
C ALA A 522 6.57 -7.14 7.51
N THR A 523 7.69 -7.30 6.79
CA THR A 523 8.07 -6.50 5.60
C THR A 523 7.28 -6.84 4.33
N GLY A 524 6.40 -7.84 4.40
CA GLY A 524 5.45 -8.19 3.35
C GLY A 524 6.08 -8.75 2.07
N ALA A 525 5.44 -8.45 0.93
CA ALA A 525 5.90 -8.88 -0.38
C ALA A 525 7.18 -8.14 -0.83
N GLY A 526 8.07 -8.89 -1.48
CA GLY A 526 9.36 -8.48 -2.02
C GLY A 526 9.33 -8.29 -3.54
N LEU A 527 10.23 -8.97 -4.24
CA LEU A 527 10.54 -8.71 -5.65
C LEU A 527 9.42 -9.14 -6.62
N PRO A 528 9.01 -8.31 -7.58
CA PRO A 528 8.06 -8.71 -8.61
C PRO A 528 8.69 -9.67 -9.62
N ARG A 529 7.90 -10.59 -10.14
CA ARG A 529 8.36 -11.56 -11.14
C ARG A 529 8.50 -10.90 -12.51
N VAL A 530 9.68 -11.04 -13.12
CA VAL A 530 9.95 -10.57 -14.48
C VAL A 530 9.58 -11.67 -15.48
N ILE A 531 8.81 -11.32 -16.51
CA ILE A 531 8.43 -12.25 -17.58
C ILE A 531 9.52 -12.25 -18.67
N PRO A 532 10.03 -13.41 -19.08
CA PRO A 532 10.98 -13.52 -20.19
C PRO A 532 10.24 -13.28 -21.52
N MET A 533 10.39 -12.09 -22.10
CA MET A 533 9.80 -11.72 -23.39
C MET A 533 10.72 -10.77 -24.18
N GLY A 534 10.61 -10.79 -25.50
CA GLY A 534 11.31 -9.86 -26.38
C GLY A 534 10.91 -8.40 -26.09
N ASN A 535 11.88 -7.48 -26.09
CA ASN A 535 11.68 -6.07 -25.77
C ASN A 535 11.04 -5.81 -24.39
N SER A 536 11.18 -6.73 -23.42
CA SER A 536 10.80 -6.48 -22.03
C SER A 536 11.46 -5.20 -21.49
N LEU A 537 10.72 -4.44 -20.67
CA LEU A 537 11.11 -3.14 -20.11
C LEU A 537 11.29 -1.99 -21.13
N ALA A 538 10.71 -2.11 -22.34
CA ALA A 538 10.66 -1.02 -23.31
C ALA A 538 9.89 0.21 -22.78
N ARG A 539 10.01 1.35 -23.47
CA ARG A 539 9.26 2.57 -23.13
C ARG A 539 7.75 2.29 -23.24
N GLY A 540 7.00 2.73 -22.23
CA GLY A 540 5.59 2.38 -22.06
C GLY A 540 5.33 1.09 -21.28
N MET A 541 6.35 0.28 -20.98
CA MET A 541 6.21 -0.89 -20.11
C MET A 541 6.57 -0.58 -18.65
N ARG A 542 5.82 -1.13 -17.70
CA ARG A 542 6.07 -1.02 -16.24
C ARG A 542 5.69 -2.30 -15.51
N GLN A 543 6.26 -2.51 -14.33
CA GLN A 543 5.70 -3.47 -13.37
C GLN A 543 4.44 -2.85 -12.74
N ALA A 544 3.44 -3.66 -12.42
CA ALA A 544 2.22 -3.20 -11.77
C ALA A 544 2.52 -2.56 -10.39
N SER A 545 3.47 -3.13 -9.65
CA SER A 545 3.96 -2.58 -8.39
C SER A 545 4.57 -1.17 -8.54
N ASP A 546 5.32 -0.91 -9.62
CA ASP A 546 5.85 0.43 -9.92
C ASP A 546 4.70 1.41 -10.12
N PHE A 547 3.74 1.06 -10.98
CA PHE A 547 2.60 1.92 -11.29
C PHE A 547 1.74 2.23 -10.06
N LEU A 548 1.30 1.21 -9.32
CA LEU A 548 0.42 1.39 -8.16
C LEU A 548 1.12 2.18 -7.05
N MET A 549 2.39 1.87 -6.74
CA MET A 549 3.13 2.63 -5.73
C MET A 549 3.42 4.07 -6.16
N ALA A 550 3.74 4.31 -7.44
CA ALA A 550 3.90 5.67 -7.94
C ALA A 550 2.58 6.45 -7.82
N LEU A 551 1.47 5.87 -8.26
CA LEU A 551 0.16 6.51 -8.19
C LEU A 551 -0.25 6.84 -6.75
N GLN A 552 -0.17 5.84 -5.86
CA GLN A 552 -0.73 5.89 -4.51
C GLN A 552 0.20 6.52 -3.47
N LEU A 553 1.54 6.45 -3.60
CA LEU A 553 2.47 7.02 -2.59
C LEU A 553 3.00 8.41 -2.94
N THR A 554 3.01 8.79 -4.23
CA THR A 554 3.40 10.16 -4.62
C THR A 554 2.20 11.07 -4.85
N GLY A 555 0.99 10.51 -4.81
CA GLY A 555 -0.25 11.21 -5.14
C GLY A 555 -0.27 11.71 -6.58
N ALA A 556 0.25 10.93 -7.55
CA ALA A 556 0.31 11.36 -8.95
C ALA A 556 -1.09 11.69 -9.53
N GLY A 557 -2.13 11.01 -9.03
CA GLY A 557 -3.53 11.24 -9.39
C GLY A 557 -4.16 12.49 -8.77
N LYS A 558 -3.50 13.16 -7.81
CA LYS A 558 -3.98 14.40 -7.20
C LYS A 558 -3.75 15.60 -8.13
N GLU A 559 -4.71 16.51 -8.13
CA GLU A 559 -4.66 17.74 -8.95
C GLU A 559 -3.52 18.68 -8.49
N ASN A 560 -3.34 18.82 -7.18
CA ASN A 560 -2.34 19.68 -6.57
C ASN A 560 -0.91 19.08 -6.56
N SER A 561 -0.73 17.81 -6.95
CA SER A 561 0.57 17.14 -6.89
C SER A 561 1.50 17.51 -8.05
N LEU A 562 2.79 17.64 -7.74
CA LEU A 562 3.87 17.82 -8.72
C LEU A 562 4.45 16.50 -9.24
N ALA A 563 4.00 15.35 -8.74
CA ALA A 563 4.48 14.05 -9.21
C ALA A 563 3.97 13.73 -10.62
N ASN A 564 4.83 13.08 -11.41
CA ASN A 564 4.59 12.73 -12.81
C ASN A 564 4.60 11.21 -13.02
N LEU A 565 3.59 10.73 -13.75
CA LEU A 565 3.44 9.32 -14.11
C LEU A 565 2.84 9.24 -15.52
N GLN A 566 3.64 9.12 -16.58
CA GLN A 566 3.08 9.11 -17.93
C GLN A 566 2.44 7.75 -18.29
N VAL A 567 1.19 7.79 -18.73
CA VAL A 567 0.42 6.66 -19.28
C VAL A 567 -0.22 7.06 -20.62
N ARG A 568 -0.27 6.13 -21.57
CA ARG A 568 -0.90 6.28 -22.89
C ARG A 568 -1.84 5.09 -23.15
N LEU A 569 -2.91 5.30 -23.93
CA LEU A 569 -3.87 4.26 -24.32
C LEU A 569 -3.73 3.88 -25.81
N PRO A 570 -4.11 2.66 -26.22
CA PRO A 570 -4.64 1.55 -25.40
C PRO A 570 -3.60 0.96 -24.43
N ALA A 571 -4.04 0.29 -23.37
CA ALA A 571 -3.15 -0.37 -22.42
C ALA A 571 -3.45 -1.86 -22.27
N VAL A 572 -2.41 -2.64 -21.95
CA VAL A 572 -2.52 -4.08 -21.63
C VAL A 572 -1.95 -4.36 -20.25
N VAL A 573 -2.69 -5.10 -19.42
CA VAL A 573 -2.23 -5.59 -18.12
C VAL A 573 -2.06 -7.10 -18.20
N ILE A 574 -0.83 -7.59 -17.98
CA ILE A 574 -0.51 -9.01 -18.03
C ILE A 574 -0.67 -9.61 -16.64
N GLY A 575 -1.68 -10.45 -16.43
CA GLY A 575 -1.91 -11.13 -15.16
C GLY A 575 -3.39 -11.48 -14.90
N GLY A 576 -3.63 -12.31 -13.89
CA GLY A 576 -4.98 -12.75 -13.49
C GLY A 576 -5.24 -12.71 -11.98
N GLY A 577 -4.36 -12.08 -11.21
CA GLY A 577 -4.54 -11.86 -9.77
C GLY A 577 -5.13 -10.48 -9.46
N LEU A 578 -5.43 -10.19 -8.19
CA LEU A 578 -6.00 -8.90 -7.77
C LEU A 578 -5.13 -7.70 -8.18
N THR A 579 -3.80 -7.80 -8.10
CA THR A 579 -2.90 -6.74 -8.59
C THR A 579 -3.14 -6.37 -10.05
N ALA A 580 -3.50 -7.34 -10.91
CA ALA A 580 -3.83 -7.07 -12.30
C ALA A 580 -5.16 -6.32 -12.43
N ILE A 581 -6.17 -6.76 -11.68
CA ILE A 581 -7.50 -6.13 -11.61
C ILE A 581 -7.39 -4.67 -11.11
N ASP A 582 -6.70 -4.46 -9.99
CA ASP A 582 -6.44 -3.15 -9.41
C ASP A 582 -5.67 -2.26 -10.39
N THR A 583 -4.62 -2.78 -11.04
CA THR A 583 -3.87 -2.01 -12.05
C THR A 583 -4.75 -1.58 -13.23
N ALA A 584 -5.58 -2.48 -13.75
CA ALA A 584 -6.41 -2.18 -14.92
C ALA A 584 -7.44 -1.08 -14.65
N THR A 585 -8.13 -1.16 -13.51
CA THR A 585 -9.13 -0.15 -13.12
C THR A 585 -8.47 1.21 -12.83
N GLU A 586 -7.33 1.22 -12.14
CA GLU A 586 -6.58 2.45 -11.83
C GLU A 586 -5.99 3.12 -13.08
N VAL A 587 -5.55 2.34 -14.08
CA VAL A 587 -5.06 2.90 -15.36
C VAL A 587 -6.14 3.70 -16.08
N GLN A 588 -7.39 3.19 -16.13
CA GLN A 588 -8.51 3.92 -16.75
C GLN A 588 -8.78 5.24 -16.03
N ALA A 589 -8.94 5.19 -14.71
CA ALA A 589 -9.22 6.37 -13.90
C ALA A 589 -8.08 7.40 -13.95
N TYR A 590 -6.83 6.93 -13.89
CA TYR A 590 -5.65 7.79 -13.94
C TYR A 590 -5.51 8.50 -15.28
N TYR A 591 -5.79 7.83 -16.40
CA TYR A 591 -5.63 8.44 -17.72
C TYR A 591 -6.51 9.69 -17.88
N ILE A 592 -7.77 9.63 -17.41
CA ILE A 592 -8.69 10.77 -17.37
C ILE A 592 -8.08 11.92 -16.56
N LYS A 593 -7.66 11.65 -15.31
CA LYS A 593 -7.04 12.68 -14.45
C LYS A 593 -5.76 13.27 -15.04
N GLN A 594 -4.93 12.46 -15.68
CA GLN A 594 -3.69 12.90 -16.33
C GLN A 594 -3.97 13.91 -17.44
N VAL A 595 -4.86 13.59 -18.38
CA VAL A 595 -5.13 14.47 -19.54
C VAL A 595 -5.81 15.77 -19.11
N GLU A 596 -6.69 15.73 -18.10
CA GLU A 596 -7.30 16.93 -17.52
C GLU A 596 -6.27 17.86 -16.85
N LYS A 597 -5.38 17.28 -16.04
CA LYS A 597 -4.31 18.00 -15.36
C LYS A 597 -3.34 18.62 -16.35
N ILE A 598 -2.97 17.89 -17.40
CA ILE A 598 -2.10 18.39 -18.47
C ILE A 598 -2.76 19.53 -19.23
N LEU A 599 -4.02 19.37 -19.65
CA LEU A 599 -4.76 20.43 -20.35
C LEU A 599 -4.85 21.70 -19.50
N THR A 600 -5.24 21.58 -18.24
CA THR A 600 -5.39 22.71 -17.31
C THR A 600 -4.08 23.46 -17.12
N ARG A 601 -2.97 22.74 -16.91
CA ARG A 601 -1.64 23.36 -16.76
C ARG A 601 -1.17 23.97 -18.07
N TYR A 602 -1.33 23.28 -19.19
CA TYR A 602 -0.93 23.80 -20.51
C TYR A 602 -1.64 25.12 -20.83
N GLU A 603 -2.97 25.20 -20.67
CA GLU A 603 -3.73 26.42 -20.97
C GLU A 603 -3.32 27.59 -20.08
N LYS A 604 -3.10 27.36 -18.77
CA LYS A 604 -2.60 28.40 -17.86
C LYS A 604 -1.20 28.88 -18.24
N LEU A 605 -0.30 27.96 -18.58
CA LEU A 605 1.05 28.29 -19.01
C LEU A 605 1.04 29.04 -20.35
N ALA A 606 0.24 28.59 -21.32
CA ALA A 606 0.06 29.25 -22.61
C ALA A 606 -0.50 30.66 -22.44
N ALA A 607 -1.47 30.87 -21.55
CA ALA A 607 -2.00 32.19 -21.23
C ALA A 607 -0.94 33.11 -20.61
N ALA A 608 -0.04 32.57 -19.78
CA ALA A 608 0.98 33.36 -19.08
C ALA A 608 2.18 33.76 -19.96
N ARG A 609 2.58 32.93 -20.93
CA ARG A 609 3.83 33.13 -21.70
C ARG A 609 3.77 32.80 -23.19
N GLY A 610 2.60 32.43 -23.72
CA GLY A 610 2.39 32.05 -25.12
C GLY A 610 2.66 30.57 -25.40
N GLU A 611 1.91 30.01 -26.36
CA GLU A 611 2.00 28.58 -26.74
C GLU A 611 3.37 28.20 -27.30
N GLU A 612 3.95 29.05 -28.15
CA GLU A 612 5.27 28.83 -28.76
C GLU A 612 6.34 28.62 -27.68
N GLN A 613 6.30 29.40 -26.60
CA GLN A 613 7.27 29.28 -25.51
C GLN A 613 7.05 28.02 -24.67
N VAL A 614 5.80 27.58 -24.49
CA VAL A 614 5.50 26.33 -23.76
C VAL A 614 6.00 25.11 -24.53
N ARG A 615 5.85 25.12 -25.86
CA ARG A 615 6.24 24.03 -26.77
C ARG A 615 7.72 24.09 -27.19
N ALA A 616 8.43 25.17 -26.88
CA ALA A 616 9.83 25.34 -27.24
C ALA A 616 10.70 24.17 -26.76
N GLY A 617 11.40 23.52 -27.69
CA GLY A 617 12.32 22.41 -27.40
C GLY A 617 11.66 21.03 -27.26
N LEU A 618 10.35 20.90 -27.49
CA LEU A 618 9.70 19.60 -27.65
C LEU A 618 10.16 18.95 -28.97
N GLY A 619 10.53 17.67 -28.89
CA GLY A 619 10.80 16.87 -30.09
C GLY A 619 9.50 16.37 -30.73
N GLU A 620 9.57 15.84 -31.95
CA GLU A 620 8.41 15.34 -32.71
C GLU A 620 7.54 14.37 -31.87
N GLU A 621 8.16 13.47 -31.11
CA GLU A 621 7.47 12.54 -30.22
C GLU A 621 6.72 13.25 -29.08
N ASP A 622 7.40 14.16 -28.37
CA ASP A 622 6.80 14.87 -27.23
C ASP A 622 5.65 15.76 -27.69
N GLU A 623 5.79 16.38 -28.87
CA GLU A 623 4.76 17.19 -29.52
C GLU A 623 3.53 16.36 -29.85
N ALA A 624 3.72 15.17 -30.44
CA ALA A 624 2.63 14.25 -30.75
C ALA A 624 1.92 13.74 -29.48
N ILE A 625 2.67 13.42 -28.41
CA ILE A 625 2.08 12.99 -27.13
C ILE A 625 1.34 14.16 -26.46
N LEU A 626 1.88 15.37 -26.51
CA LEU A 626 1.21 16.56 -25.99
C LEU A 626 -0.13 16.78 -26.71
N GLU A 627 -0.15 16.72 -28.05
CA GLU A 627 -1.39 16.92 -28.78
C GLU A 627 -2.41 15.80 -28.55
N GLU A 628 -1.97 14.55 -28.40
CA GLU A 628 -2.82 13.43 -27.93
C GLU A 628 -3.49 13.80 -26.60
N PHE A 629 -2.71 14.21 -25.60
CA PHE A 629 -3.22 14.54 -24.27
C PHE A 629 -4.12 15.78 -24.26
N LEU A 630 -3.80 16.82 -25.02
CA LEU A 630 -4.64 18.01 -25.14
C LEU A 630 -5.97 17.69 -25.82
N THR A 631 -5.94 16.87 -26.88
CA THR A 631 -7.15 16.42 -27.58
C THR A 631 -8.05 15.62 -26.66
N HIS A 632 -7.49 14.64 -25.96
CA HIS A 632 -8.24 13.81 -25.03
C HIS A 632 -8.76 14.63 -23.85
N GLY A 633 -7.95 15.54 -23.28
CA GLY A 633 -8.38 16.44 -22.22
C GLY A 633 -9.57 17.32 -22.61
N ARG A 634 -9.60 17.81 -23.86
CA ARG A 634 -10.73 18.60 -24.39
C ARG A 634 -12.00 17.75 -24.49
N LEU A 635 -11.89 16.48 -24.93
CA LEU A 635 -13.00 15.53 -24.98
C LEU A 635 -13.53 15.19 -23.59
N VAL A 636 -12.65 14.96 -22.62
CA VAL A 636 -13.04 14.75 -21.22
C VAL A 636 -13.79 15.97 -20.66
N ARG A 637 -13.26 17.18 -20.90
CA ARG A 637 -13.94 18.42 -20.51
C ARG A 637 -15.32 18.56 -21.16
N ALA A 638 -15.44 18.22 -22.44
CA ALA A 638 -16.73 18.23 -23.14
C ALA A 638 -17.73 17.23 -22.55
N GLU A 639 -17.27 16.03 -22.20
CA GLU A 639 -18.11 15.02 -21.54
C GLU A 639 -18.58 15.50 -20.16
N ARG A 640 -17.70 16.10 -19.35
CA ARG A 640 -18.10 16.71 -18.08
C ARG A 640 -19.15 17.80 -18.27
N GLN A 641 -18.99 18.66 -19.29
CA GLN A 641 -19.97 19.71 -19.61
C GLN A 641 -21.32 19.13 -20.03
N ARG A 642 -21.32 18.10 -20.89
CA ARG A 642 -22.52 17.39 -21.33
C ARG A 642 -23.24 16.74 -20.15
N ALA A 643 -22.52 16.01 -19.31
CA ALA A 643 -23.06 15.34 -18.13
C ALA A 643 -23.66 16.34 -17.13
N ALA A 644 -22.97 17.46 -16.88
CA ALA A 644 -23.48 18.54 -16.05
C ALA A 644 -24.77 19.18 -16.61
N GLN A 645 -24.85 19.38 -17.93
CA GLN A 645 -26.06 19.90 -18.59
C GLN A 645 -27.24 18.92 -18.50
N ALA A 646 -26.96 17.61 -18.50
CA ALA A 646 -27.96 16.55 -18.37
C ALA A 646 -28.29 16.18 -16.91
N GLY A 647 -27.56 16.71 -15.93
CA GLY A 647 -27.75 16.39 -14.50
C GLY A 647 -27.35 14.96 -14.13
N GLU A 648 -26.38 14.37 -14.83
CA GLU A 648 -25.90 13.01 -14.59
C GLU A 648 -24.38 12.93 -14.34
N ALA A 649 -23.90 11.76 -13.92
CA ALA A 649 -22.47 11.49 -13.81
C ALA A 649 -21.83 11.33 -15.20
N PRO A 650 -20.60 11.85 -15.42
CA PRO A 650 -19.91 11.72 -16.70
C PRO A 650 -19.65 10.26 -17.05
N ASP A 651 -19.76 9.94 -18.33
CA ASP A 651 -19.51 8.61 -18.87
C ASP A 651 -18.26 8.61 -19.75
N PHE A 652 -17.15 8.15 -19.16
CA PHE A 652 -15.86 8.10 -19.85
C PHE A 652 -15.62 6.78 -20.58
N ILE A 653 -16.46 5.74 -20.39
CA ILE A 653 -16.24 4.42 -21.00
C ILE A 653 -16.22 4.50 -22.54
N PRO A 654 -17.15 5.22 -23.21
CA PRO A 654 -17.08 5.38 -24.66
C PRO A 654 -15.78 6.02 -25.15
N LEU A 655 -15.26 7.02 -24.43
CA LEU A 655 -13.99 7.68 -24.76
C LEU A 655 -12.81 6.71 -24.57
N LEU A 656 -12.76 6.02 -23.43
CA LEU A 656 -11.72 5.03 -23.14
C LEU A 656 -11.71 3.93 -24.20
N HIS A 657 -12.87 3.40 -24.60
CA HIS A 657 -13.01 2.42 -25.67
C HIS A 657 -12.59 2.97 -27.04
N ALA A 658 -12.91 4.22 -27.35
CA ALA A 658 -12.47 4.89 -28.57
C ALA A 658 -10.94 5.05 -28.63
N TRP A 659 -10.27 5.17 -27.48
CA TRP A 659 -8.81 5.15 -27.35
C TRP A 659 -8.23 3.73 -27.21
N GLY A 660 -9.06 2.71 -27.44
CA GLY A 660 -8.71 1.29 -27.47
C GLY A 660 -8.84 0.54 -26.14
N GLY A 661 -9.14 1.23 -25.05
CA GLY A 661 -9.44 0.68 -23.73
C GLY A 661 -8.25 0.07 -22.99
N VAL A 662 -8.56 -0.66 -21.91
CA VAL A 662 -7.60 -1.42 -21.11
C VAL A 662 -7.95 -2.90 -21.16
N THR A 663 -6.99 -3.72 -21.57
CA THR A 663 -7.17 -5.18 -21.72
C THR A 663 -6.36 -5.94 -20.68
N LEU A 664 -7.03 -6.77 -19.88
CA LEU A 664 -6.41 -7.81 -19.06
C LEU A 664 -6.06 -9.01 -19.92
N ALA A 665 -4.77 -9.32 -20.08
CA ALA A 665 -4.30 -10.49 -20.81
C ALA A 665 -3.82 -11.57 -19.84
N TYR A 666 -4.43 -12.75 -19.90
CA TYR A 666 -4.07 -13.88 -19.06
C TYR A 666 -3.77 -15.13 -19.89
N ARG A 667 -2.69 -15.82 -19.53
CA ARG A 667 -2.18 -17.00 -20.27
C ARG A 667 -3.07 -18.25 -20.18
N LYS A 668 -4.09 -18.24 -19.33
CA LYS A 668 -5.09 -19.30 -19.17
C LYS A 668 -6.49 -18.68 -19.32
N GLY A 669 -7.53 -19.46 -19.07
CA GLY A 669 -8.91 -18.96 -18.94
C GLY A 669 -9.12 -18.21 -17.63
N LEU A 670 -10.14 -17.35 -17.61
CA LEU A 670 -10.58 -16.55 -16.49
C LEU A 670 -10.84 -17.40 -15.25
N ASN A 671 -11.46 -18.56 -15.41
CA ASN A 671 -11.78 -19.48 -14.31
C ASN A 671 -10.54 -20.05 -13.61
N ALA A 672 -9.39 -20.05 -14.29
CA ALA A 672 -8.09 -20.46 -13.75
C ALA A 672 -7.27 -19.27 -13.21
N SER A 673 -7.85 -18.08 -13.16
CA SER A 673 -7.20 -16.89 -12.60
C SER A 673 -7.35 -16.86 -11.08
N PRO A 674 -6.30 -16.50 -10.32
CA PRO A 674 -6.39 -16.40 -8.86
C PRO A 674 -7.47 -15.42 -8.37
N ALA A 675 -7.71 -14.34 -9.12
CA ALA A 675 -8.78 -13.39 -8.79
C ALA A 675 -10.15 -14.05 -8.90
N TYR A 676 -10.42 -14.82 -9.96
CA TYR A 676 -11.68 -15.55 -10.08
C TYR A 676 -11.86 -16.60 -8.97
N GLN A 677 -10.82 -17.40 -8.69
CA GLN A 677 -10.92 -18.48 -7.70
C GLN A 677 -11.21 -17.97 -6.29
N ARG A 678 -10.58 -16.85 -5.89
CA ARG A 678 -10.63 -16.37 -4.51
C ARG A 678 -11.52 -15.15 -4.30
N ASN A 679 -11.70 -14.31 -5.33
CA ASN A 679 -12.30 -12.98 -5.25
C ASN A 679 -13.03 -12.60 -6.56
N HIS A 680 -13.85 -13.52 -7.10
CA HIS A 680 -14.60 -13.28 -8.34
C HIS A 680 -15.46 -12.02 -8.32
N GLU A 681 -15.93 -11.61 -7.15
CA GLU A 681 -16.68 -10.38 -6.89
C GLU A 681 -15.88 -9.14 -7.37
N GLU A 682 -14.57 -9.12 -7.13
CA GLU A 682 -13.68 -8.04 -7.57
C GLU A 682 -13.51 -8.03 -9.09
N VAL A 683 -13.56 -9.20 -9.73
CA VAL A 683 -13.52 -9.30 -11.20
C VAL A 683 -14.81 -8.74 -11.79
N ILE A 684 -15.99 -9.09 -11.25
CA ILE A 684 -17.29 -8.56 -11.71
C ILE A 684 -17.26 -7.03 -11.67
N GLN A 685 -16.93 -6.48 -10.50
CA GLN A 685 -16.91 -5.03 -10.27
C GLN A 685 -15.93 -4.32 -11.21
N ALA A 686 -14.75 -4.89 -11.46
CA ALA A 686 -13.79 -4.29 -12.37
C ALA A 686 -14.23 -4.34 -13.84
N MET A 687 -14.87 -5.45 -14.28
CA MET A 687 -15.36 -5.58 -15.65
C MET A 687 -16.56 -4.66 -15.91
N GLU A 688 -17.38 -4.37 -14.90
CA GLU A 688 -18.41 -3.33 -14.94
C GLU A 688 -17.82 -1.92 -15.17
N GLU A 689 -16.53 -1.67 -14.91
CA GLU A 689 -15.89 -0.38 -15.26
C GLU A 689 -15.47 -0.30 -16.75
N GLY A 690 -15.95 -1.23 -17.60
CA GLY A 690 -15.71 -1.23 -19.04
C GLY A 690 -14.36 -1.81 -19.46
N LEU A 691 -13.73 -2.64 -18.63
CA LEU A 691 -12.49 -3.34 -18.99
C LEU A 691 -12.72 -4.42 -20.04
N TYR A 692 -11.65 -4.80 -20.75
CA TYR A 692 -11.62 -5.99 -21.59
C TYR A 692 -10.81 -7.12 -20.94
N TYR A 693 -11.23 -8.37 -21.15
CA TYR A 693 -10.49 -9.55 -20.71
C TYR A 693 -10.14 -10.44 -21.91
N ALA A 694 -8.87 -10.84 -22.02
CA ALA A 694 -8.37 -11.69 -23.10
C ALA A 694 -7.75 -12.97 -22.52
N GLU A 695 -8.41 -14.09 -22.77
CA GLU A 695 -8.00 -15.41 -22.28
C GLU A 695 -6.97 -16.08 -23.19
N GLY A 696 -6.17 -16.96 -22.59
CA GLY A 696 -5.23 -17.82 -23.31
C GLY A 696 -4.16 -17.05 -24.08
N LEU A 697 -3.66 -15.93 -23.54
CA LEU A 697 -2.61 -15.12 -24.18
C LEU A 697 -1.32 -15.15 -23.35
N GLU A 698 -0.29 -15.81 -23.90
CA GLU A 698 1.05 -15.82 -23.33
C GLU A 698 1.93 -14.77 -24.03
N PRO A 699 2.47 -13.76 -23.33
CA PRO A 699 3.26 -12.70 -23.96
C PRO A 699 4.58 -13.25 -24.54
N LEU A 700 4.89 -12.85 -25.78
CA LEU A 700 6.13 -13.22 -26.48
C LEU A 700 7.09 -12.06 -26.65
N ARG A 701 6.58 -10.91 -27.13
CA ARG A 701 7.38 -9.70 -27.38
C ARG A 701 6.52 -8.44 -27.39
N ALA A 702 7.14 -7.31 -27.12
CA ALA A 702 6.58 -6.00 -27.44
C ALA A 702 7.07 -5.54 -28.82
N GLU A 703 6.15 -5.10 -29.67
CA GLU A 703 6.46 -4.39 -30.90
C GLU A 703 6.56 -2.89 -30.59
N LEU A 704 7.59 -2.24 -31.11
CA LEU A 704 7.94 -0.86 -30.82
C LEU A 704 7.66 0.03 -32.03
N ASP A 705 7.31 1.29 -31.80
CA ASP A 705 7.21 2.30 -32.84
C ASP A 705 8.58 2.92 -33.19
N LYS A 706 8.58 3.94 -34.06
CA LYS A 706 9.80 4.63 -34.51
C LYS A 706 10.58 5.34 -33.39
N TYR A 707 10.03 5.45 -32.19
CA TYR A 707 10.65 6.07 -31.02
C TYR A 707 11.00 5.06 -29.92
N ASP A 708 11.00 3.77 -30.26
CA ASP A 708 11.22 2.66 -29.32
C ASP A 708 10.18 2.61 -28.17
N HIS A 709 9.00 3.19 -28.40
CA HIS A 709 7.87 3.12 -27.49
C HIS A 709 6.95 1.98 -27.89
N VAL A 710 6.37 1.28 -26.92
CA VAL A 710 5.49 0.14 -27.21
C VAL A 710 4.31 0.57 -28.09
N ALA A 711 4.09 -0.18 -29.16
CA ALA A 711 2.98 -0.02 -30.09
C ALA A 711 1.99 -1.18 -30.00
N ALA A 712 2.49 -2.39 -29.70
CA ALA A 712 1.67 -3.58 -29.50
C ALA A 712 2.36 -4.62 -28.61
N LEU A 713 1.56 -5.50 -28.00
CA LEU A 713 2.00 -6.71 -27.32
C LEU A 713 1.64 -7.93 -28.16
N VAL A 714 2.64 -8.68 -28.61
CA VAL A 714 2.43 -9.93 -29.32
C VAL A 714 2.42 -11.09 -28.33
N CYS A 715 1.35 -11.86 -28.39
CA CYS A 715 1.12 -13.02 -27.54
C CYS A 715 1.00 -14.29 -28.38
N ARG A 716 1.36 -15.42 -27.80
CA ARG A 716 1.01 -16.74 -28.30
C ARG A 716 -0.41 -17.08 -27.84
N ARG A 717 -1.23 -17.59 -28.75
CA ARG A 717 -2.51 -18.19 -28.38
C ARG A 717 -2.26 -19.52 -27.66
N MET A 718 -2.85 -19.65 -26.49
CA MET A 718 -2.88 -20.86 -25.70
C MET A 718 -4.22 -21.56 -25.92
N LYS A 719 -4.21 -22.87 -26.07
CA LYS A 719 -5.42 -23.71 -26.16
C LYS A 719 -5.46 -24.69 -25.00
N GLN A 720 -6.67 -24.95 -24.51
CA GLN A 720 -6.87 -25.97 -23.50
C GLN A 720 -7.08 -27.33 -24.18
N GLU A 721 -6.18 -28.27 -23.93
CA GLU A 721 -6.25 -29.66 -24.40
C GLU A 721 -6.09 -30.58 -23.19
N GLU A 722 -7.03 -31.52 -22.98
CA GLU A 722 -7.03 -32.45 -21.84
C GLU A 722 -6.84 -31.76 -20.46
N GLY A 723 -7.42 -30.57 -20.29
CA GLY A 723 -7.32 -29.79 -19.06
C GLY A 723 -6.01 -29.01 -18.88
N ARG A 724 -5.06 -29.11 -19.81
CA ARG A 724 -3.79 -28.37 -19.80
C ARG A 724 -3.81 -27.25 -20.83
N TRP A 725 -3.18 -26.12 -20.49
CA TRP A 725 -3.02 -25.00 -21.42
C TRP A 725 -1.71 -25.17 -22.19
N LEU A 726 -1.82 -25.40 -23.49
CA LEU A 726 -0.69 -25.62 -24.40
C LEU A 726 -0.55 -24.44 -25.37
N GLY A 727 0.69 -24.05 -25.64
CA GLY A 727 0.98 -22.99 -26.59
C GLY A 727 0.80 -23.48 -28.03
N THR A 728 0.08 -22.69 -28.83
CA THR A 728 -0.05 -22.94 -30.27
C THR A 728 1.03 -22.20 -31.06
N ARG A 729 1.00 -22.33 -32.40
CA ARG A 729 1.84 -21.51 -33.30
C ARG A 729 1.19 -20.17 -33.70
N GLU A 730 -0.04 -19.93 -33.26
CA GLU A 730 -0.77 -18.71 -33.60
C GLU A 730 -0.27 -17.55 -32.72
N GLU A 731 0.14 -16.47 -33.37
CA GLU A 731 0.45 -15.20 -32.71
C GLU A 731 -0.75 -14.25 -32.81
N VAL A 732 -0.99 -13.52 -31.72
CA VAL A 732 -2.07 -12.55 -31.58
C VAL A 732 -1.45 -11.23 -31.14
N THR A 733 -1.73 -10.16 -31.88
CA THR A 733 -1.18 -8.83 -31.61
C THR A 733 -2.23 -7.96 -30.95
N LEU A 734 -1.98 -7.55 -29.69
CA LEU A 734 -2.80 -6.60 -28.95
C LEU A 734 -2.23 -5.19 -29.11
N PRO A 735 -2.97 -4.21 -29.66
CA PRO A 735 -2.54 -2.82 -29.67
C PRO A 735 -2.28 -2.32 -28.24
N ALA A 736 -1.13 -1.69 -27.99
CA ALA A 736 -0.74 -1.23 -26.66
C ALA A 736 0.25 -0.07 -26.74
N ARG A 737 -0.06 1.06 -26.12
CA ARG A 737 0.85 2.17 -25.83
C ARG A 737 1.35 2.15 -24.38
N ALA A 738 0.74 1.33 -23.53
CA ALA A 738 1.26 1.00 -22.21
C ALA A 738 1.07 -0.49 -21.90
N VAL A 739 2.05 -1.11 -21.24
CA VAL A 739 1.96 -2.50 -20.78
C VAL A 739 2.35 -2.60 -19.31
N PHE A 740 1.52 -3.23 -18.49
CA PHE A 740 1.75 -3.41 -17.06
C PHE A 740 1.89 -4.90 -16.73
N ILE A 741 2.98 -5.27 -16.05
CA ILE A 741 3.26 -6.67 -15.69
C ILE A 741 2.80 -6.92 -14.24
N ALA A 742 1.81 -7.79 -14.07
CA ALA A 742 1.24 -8.21 -12.78
C ALA A 742 1.38 -9.74 -12.61
N ALA A 743 2.62 -10.24 -12.74
CA ALA A 743 2.93 -11.68 -12.72
C ALA A 743 3.08 -12.29 -11.31
N GLY A 744 2.76 -11.52 -10.26
CA GLY A 744 2.99 -11.88 -8.86
C GLY A 744 4.34 -11.44 -8.32
N THR A 745 4.51 -11.58 -7.01
CA THR A 745 5.71 -11.19 -6.25
C THR A 745 6.32 -12.40 -5.53
N LYS A 746 7.56 -12.25 -5.08
CA LYS A 746 8.23 -13.11 -4.09
C LYS A 746 8.08 -12.47 -2.70
N PRO A 747 8.24 -13.20 -1.58
CA PRO A 747 8.35 -12.60 -0.24
C PRO A 747 9.56 -11.66 -0.12
N ASN A 748 9.54 -10.73 0.85
CA ASN A 748 10.65 -9.83 1.11
C ASN A 748 11.68 -10.46 2.07
N THR A 749 12.66 -11.17 1.51
CA THR A 749 13.78 -11.80 2.24
C THR A 749 15.10 -11.03 2.08
N ILE A 750 15.03 -9.74 1.73
CA ILE A 750 16.21 -8.94 1.34
C ILE A 750 17.29 -8.85 2.41
N TYR A 751 16.92 -8.95 3.70
CA TYR A 751 17.88 -8.87 4.80
C TYR A 751 18.99 -9.92 4.65
N GLU A 752 18.64 -11.16 4.31
CA GLU A 752 19.62 -12.24 4.11
C GLU A 752 20.51 -12.00 2.87
N HIS A 753 19.98 -11.37 1.83
CA HIS A 753 20.79 -11.01 0.67
C HIS A 753 21.80 -9.89 0.97
N GLU A 754 21.49 -8.99 1.91
CA GLU A 754 22.41 -7.92 2.33
C GLU A 754 23.41 -8.37 3.39
N HIS A 755 22.98 -9.27 4.29
CA HIS A 755 23.74 -9.76 5.44
C HIS A 755 23.81 -11.29 5.39
N SER A 756 24.45 -11.82 4.34
CA SER A 756 24.44 -13.27 4.07
C SER A 756 25.01 -14.10 5.21
N GLY A 757 24.32 -15.19 5.53
CA GLY A 757 24.58 -16.06 6.67
C GLY A 757 23.82 -15.66 7.95
N SER A 758 22.93 -14.66 7.87
CA SER A 758 22.13 -14.20 9.02
C SER A 758 20.88 -15.04 9.26
N LEU A 759 20.23 -15.50 8.19
CA LEU A 759 18.93 -16.16 8.18
C LEU A 759 18.90 -17.23 7.09
N GLU A 760 18.45 -18.45 7.41
CA GLU A 760 18.31 -19.52 6.44
C GLU A 760 17.03 -19.35 5.59
N LEU A 761 17.13 -19.68 4.31
CA LEU A 761 16.03 -19.60 3.36
C LEU A 761 15.67 -20.99 2.82
N GLU A 762 14.37 -21.24 2.67
CA GLU A 762 13.84 -22.35 1.87
C GLU A 762 13.18 -21.78 0.61
N ALA A 763 13.77 -22.07 -0.55
CA ALA A 763 13.44 -21.44 -1.82
C ALA A 763 13.53 -19.90 -1.74
N ASP A 764 12.39 -19.20 -1.79
CA ASP A 764 12.34 -17.74 -1.70
C ASP A 764 11.93 -17.23 -0.30
N HIS A 765 11.53 -18.11 0.64
CA HIS A 765 11.02 -17.75 1.96
C HIS A 765 12.06 -17.98 3.07
N PHE A 766 11.90 -17.30 4.22
CA PHE A 766 12.63 -17.70 5.43
C PHE A 766 12.23 -19.12 5.85
N LEU A 767 13.20 -19.94 6.23
CA LEU A 767 12.94 -21.31 6.70
C LEU A 767 12.17 -21.24 8.04
N PRO A 768 10.94 -21.79 8.14
CA PRO A 768 10.15 -21.75 9.36
C PRO A 768 10.77 -22.59 10.48
N HIS A 769 10.80 -22.03 11.69
CA HIS A 769 11.29 -22.69 12.90
C HIS A 769 10.28 -22.58 14.04
N VAL A 770 10.31 -23.57 14.93
CA VAL A 770 9.64 -23.56 16.22
C VAL A 770 10.67 -23.60 17.35
N GLU A 771 10.30 -23.05 18.50
CA GLU A 771 11.12 -23.11 19.71
C GLU A 771 10.89 -24.45 20.44
N HIS A 772 11.97 -25.20 20.66
CA HIS A 772 11.99 -26.39 21.51
C HIS A 772 12.97 -26.20 22.68
N ALA A 773 12.92 -27.11 23.65
CA ALA A 773 13.79 -27.09 24.82
C ALA A 773 15.30 -27.10 24.49
N GLU A 774 15.68 -27.65 23.34
CA GLU A 774 17.07 -27.71 22.85
C GLU A 774 17.47 -26.53 21.95
N GLY A 775 16.54 -25.61 21.64
CA GLY A 775 16.74 -24.48 20.74
C GLY A 775 15.71 -24.43 19.59
N LEU A 776 15.95 -23.55 18.62
CA LEU A 776 15.11 -23.48 17.42
C LEU A 776 15.31 -24.73 16.54
N GLN A 777 14.21 -25.31 16.05
CA GLN A 777 14.24 -26.42 15.10
C GLN A 777 13.44 -26.09 13.84
N PRO A 778 13.94 -26.44 12.65
CA PRO A 778 13.22 -26.19 11.40
C PRO A 778 12.01 -27.11 11.28
N VAL A 779 10.92 -26.59 10.73
CA VAL A 779 9.67 -27.34 10.48
C VAL A 779 9.27 -27.24 9.02
N GLN A 780 8.47 -28.19 8.57
CA GLN A 780 7.91 -28.12 7.21
C GLN A 780 6.87 -27.02 7.10
N VAL A 781 6.73 -26.45 5.91
CA VAL A 781 5.68 -25.48 5.61
C VAL A 781 4.31 -26.11 5.88
N ALA A 782 3.56 -25.52 6.80
CA ALA A 782 2.21 -25.95 7.14
C ALA A 782 1.27 -25.92 5.93
N GLU A 783 0.26 -26.79 5.94
CA GLU A 783 -0.70 -26.92 4.84
C GLU A 783 -1.57 -25.66 4.67
N HIS A 784 -2.01 -25.06 5.77
CA HIS A 784 -2.90 -23.88 5.74
C HIS A 784 -2.77 -23.01 7.00
N CYS A 785 -3.38 -21.82 6.97
CA CYS A 785 -3.25 -20.79 8.02
C CYS A 785 -3.83 -21.14 9.39
N LYS A 786 -4.36 -22.36 9.56
CA LYS A 786 -4.91 -22.89 10.81
C LYS A 786 -4.22 -24.15 11.31
N SER A 787 -3.21 -24.66 10.59
CA SER A 787 -2.39 -25.77 11.07
C SER A 787 -1.76 -25.40 12.41
N GLU A 788 -1.78 -26.31 13.40
CA GLU A 788 -1.32 -26.05 14.77
C GLU A 788 0.15 -25.60 14.78
N GLU A 789 1.02 -26.38 14.16
CA GLU A 789 2.43 -26.08 13.98
C GLU A 789 2.65 -25.41 12.61
N PHE A 790 3.16 -24.17 12.62
CA PHE A 790 3.42 -23.40 11.39
C PHE A 790 4.79 -22.73 11.34
N GLY A 791 5.52 -22.68 12.46
CA GLY A 791 6.88 -22.14 12.55
C GLY A 791 7.02 -20.62 12.43
N PRO A 792 6.68 -19.81 13.45
CA PRO A 792 6.74 -18.34 13.35
C PRO A 792 8.16 -17.76 13.41
N PHE A 793 9.18 -18.55 13.77
CA PHE A 793 10.55 -18.08 13.93
C PHE A 793 11.36 -18.31 12.66
N THR A 794 12.27 -17.38 12.36
CA THR A 794 13.37 -17.62 11.41
C THR A 794 14.43 -18.53 12.05
N SER A 795 15.53 -18.82 11.35
CA SER A 795 16.67 -19.54 11.92
C SER A 795 17.53 -18.69 12.90
N TYR A 796 17.20 -17.42 13.14
CA TYR A 796 18.03 -16.53 13.96
C TYR A 796 18.00 -16.92 15.44
N GLN A 797 19.15 -17.29 15.99
CA GLN A 797 19.32 -17.51 17.43
C GLN A 797 20.70 -17.04 17.90
N GLN A 798 20.74 -15.97 18.71
CA GLN A 798 21.97 -15.45 19.32
C GLN A 798 21.68 -14.86 20.70
N ASP A 799 22.44 -15.26 21.73
CA ASP A 799 22.24 -14.81 23.12
C ASP A 799 20.78 -14.93 23.61
N HIS A 800 20.10 -16.02 23.25
CA HIS A 800 18.67 -16.24 23.49
C HIS A 800 17.71 -15.22 22.82
N ARG A 801 18.21 -14.37 21.92
CA ARG A 801 17.37 -13.53 21.05
C ARG A 801 16.96 -14.32 19.83
N MET A 802 15.70 -14.17 19.45
CA MET A 802 15.10 -14.81 18.30
C MET A 802 14.43 -13.76 17.41
N VAL A 803 14.18 -14.12 16.15
CA VAL A 803 13.49 -13.25 15.19
C VAL A 803 12.31 -13.98 14.60
N THR A 804 11.12 -13.38 14.70
CA THR A 804 9.90 -13.89 14.08
C THR A 804 9.63 -13.24 12.73
N PHE A 805 8.86 -13.90 11.87
CA PHE A 805 8.41 -13.35 10.60
C PHE A 805 6.92 -13.67 10.37
N VAL A 806 6.17 -12.68 9.87
CA VAL A 806 4.70 -12.72 9.82
C VAL A 806 4.17 -12.01 8.57
N GLY A 807 2.93 -12.30 8.18
CA GLY A 807 2.28 -11.74 6.99
C GLY A 807 2.75 -12.40 5.68
N ASP A 808 2.87 -11.62 4.61
CA ASP A 808 3.23 -12.13 3.28
C ASP A 808 4.65 -12.69 3.18
N THR A 809 5.52 -12.46 4.16
CA THR A 809 6.83 -13.12 4.23
C THR A 809 6.68 -14.60 4.61
N HIS A 810 5.62 -14.95 5.35
CA HIS A 810 5.36 -16.31 5.80
C HIS A 810 4.56 -17.09 4.74
N PRO A 811 5.03 -18.27 4.27
CA PRO A 811 4.47 -18.97 3.13
C PRO A 811 2.98 -19.35 3.28
N VAL A 812 2.56 -19.61 4.52
CA VAL A 812 1.19 -20.03 4.87
C VAL A 812 0.20 -18.84 4.96
N PHE A 813 0.67 -17.64 5.29
CA PHE A 813 -0.17 -16.47 5.56
C PHE A 813 -0.19 -15.44 4.43
N GLN A 814 0.51 -15.72 3.32
CA GLN A 814 0.60 -14.79 2.19
C GLN A 814 -0.69 -14.66 1.38
N GLY A 815 -0.90 -13.46 0.85
CA GLY A 815 -1.87 -13.20 -0.22
C GLY A 815 -3.27 -12.77 0.21
N SER A 816 -3.52 -12.54 1.51
CA SER A 816 -4.73 -11.81 1.97
C SER A 816 -4.47 -11.04 3.27
N VAL A 817 -5.18 -9.92 3.43
CA VAL A 817 -5.05 -9.04 4.61
C VAL A 817 -5.41 -9.78 5.91
N VAL A 818 -6.51 -10.54 5.90
CA VAL A 818 -6.97 -11.28 7.09
C VAL A 818 -5.99 -12.40 7.48
N LYS A 819 -5.30 -13.04 6.52
CA LYS A 819 -4.24 -14.01 6.83
C LYS A 819 -3.02 -13.34 7.44
N ALA A 820 -2.66 -12.15 6.98
CA ALA A 820 -1.60 -11.36 7.58
C ALA A 820 -1.93 -10.95 9.03
N ILE A 821 -3.17 -10.54 9.32
CA ILE A 821 -3.64 -10.27 10.69
C ILE A 821 -3.58 -11.55 11.54
N ALA A 822 -4.09 -12.68 11.00
CA ALA A 822 -4.06 -13.97 11.68
C ALA A 822 -2.65 -14.43 12.05
N SER A 823 -1.67 -14.22 11.18
CA SER A 823 -0.28 -14.60 11.44
C SER A 823 0.26 -13.97 12.73
N SER A 824 -0.03 -12.69 12.97
CA SER A 824 0.40 -11.99 14.19
C SER A 824 -0.39 -12.43 15.41
N LYS A 825 -1.72 -12.59 15.30
CA LYS A 825 -2.57 -13.15 16.37
C LYS A 825 -2.08 -14.52 16.84
N ARG A 826 -1.64 -15.37 15.91
CA ARG A 826 -1.15 -16.73 16.22
C ARG A 826 0.30 -16.77 16.69
N SER A 827 1.11 -15.78 16.33
CA SER A 827 2.54 -15.74 16.65
C SER A 827 2.87 -15.01 17.95
N TYR A 828 2.08 -14.01 18.37
CA TYR A 828 2.42 -13.22 19.58
C TYR A 828 2.58 -14.07 20.87
N PRO A 829 1.82 -15.16 21.11
CA PRO A 829 2.03 -15.95 22.32
C PRO A 829 3.40 -16.63 22.33
N GLN A 830 3.88 -17.06 21.17
CA GLN A 830 5.21 -17.65 21.01
C GLN A 830 6.31 -16.59 21.16
N VAL A 831 6.07 -15.36 20.70
CA VAL A 831 6.96 -14.21 20.99
C VAL A 831 7.04 -13.95 22.50
N MET A 832 5.92 -13.98 23.21
CA MET A 832 5.91 -13.81 24.67
C MET A 832 6.64 -14.94 25.41
N ALA A 833 6.50 -16.18 24.94
CA ALA A 833 7.25 -17.32 25.48
C ALA A 833 8.77 -17.13 25.27
N ALA A 834 9.18 -16.73 24.07
CA ALA A 834 10.58 -16.41 23.76
C ALA A 834 11.14 -15.27 24.64
N LEU A 835 10.36 -14.20 24.85
CA LEU A 835 10.75 -13.08 25.73
C LEU A 835 10.92 -13.52 27.19
N ALA A 836 10.09 -14.45 27.68
CA ALA A 836 10.16 -14.96 29.05
C ALA A 836 11.45 -15.72 29.37
N LEU A 837 12.20 -16.16 28.36
CA LEU A 837 13.54 -16.75 28.53
C LEU A 837 14.60 -15.72 28.93
N ARG A 838 14.28 -14.42 28.82
CA ARG A 838 15.19 -13.32 29.12
C ARG A 838 14.71 -12.55 30.36
N PRO A 839 15.63 -12.07 31.21
CA PRO A 839 15.23 -11.19 32.31
C PRO A 839 14.69 -9.86 31.75
N PRO A 840 13.60 -9.33 32.31
CA PRO A 840 13.05 -8.05 31.88
C PRO A 840 14.04 -6.90 32.17
N GLY A 841 14.04 -5.89 31.30
CA GLY A 841 14.82 -4.67 31.50
C GLY A 841 14.27 -3.80 32.64
N ASN A 842 15.04 -2.76 33.01
CA ASN A 842 14.59 -1.78 33.99
C ASN A 842 13.36 -1.02 33.48
N LYS A 843 12.31 -0.95 34.31
CA LYS A 843 11.03 -0.34 33.94
C LYS A 843 11.09 1.19 33.87
N ASP A 844 11.96 1.81 34.66
CA ASP A 844 12.09 3.27 34.72
C ASP A 844 12.79 3.85 33.48
N ASP A 845 13.49 3.00 32.71
CA ASP A 845 14.27 3.40 31.55
C ASP A 845 13.43 3.67 30.30
N TYR A 846 12.11 3.38 30.32
CA TYR A 846 11.29 3.52 29.12
C TYR A 846 11.31 4.94 28.56
N SER A 847 11.19 5.96 29.42
CA SER A 847 11.21 7.37 28.97
C SER A 847 12.53 7.76 28.29
N ILE A 848 13.65 7.24 28.80
CA ILE A 848 14.99 7.45 28.25
C ILE A 848 15.12 6.72 26.91
N PHE A 849 14.71 5.44 26.86
CA PHE A 849 14.69 4.65 25.63
C PHE A 849 13.81 5.30 24.55
N GLN A 850 12.62 5.77 24.92
CA GLN A 850 11.69 6.45 24.03
C GLN A 850 12.33 7.68 23.39
N ALA A 851 12.90 8.57 24.22
CA ALA A 851 13.57 9.77 23.75
C ALA A 851 14.79 9.45 22.88
N GLN A 852 15.58 8.43 23.26
CA GLN A 852 16.74 7.98 22.48
C GLN A 852 16.32 7.46 21.10
N ILE A 853 15.32 6.59 21.02
CA ILE A 853 14.85 6.05 19.74
C ILE A 853 14.30 7.17 18.85
N ALA A 854 13.50 8.09 19.40
CA ALA A 854 12.97 9.22 18.64
C ALA A 854 14.09 10.12 18.07
N ASP A 855 15.14 10.37 18.84
CA ASP A 855 16.31 11.14 18.42
C ASP A 855 17.14 10.45 17.34
N LEU A 856 17.27 9.12 17.42
CA LEU A 856 18.03 8.31 16.47
C LEU A 856 17.30 8.08 15.14
N LEU A 857 15.97 8.02 15.15
CA LEU A 857 15.13 7.63 14.00
C LEU A 857 14.38 8.79 13.34
N THR A 858 14.52 10.03 13.82
CA THR A 858 13.87 11.21 13.22
C THR A 858 14.91 12.12 12.57
N PRO A 859 15.07 12.08 11.23
CA PRO A 859 15.98 12.97 10.52
C PRO A 859 15.52 14.43 10.60
N ARG A 860 16.49 15.34 10.78
CA ARG A 860 16.24 16.79 10.75
C ARG A 860 17.29 17.51 9.95
N VAL A 861 16.88 18.53 9.19
CA VAL A 861 17.81 19.44 8.53
C VAL A 861 18.63 20.17 9.59
N SER A 862 19.95 20.17 9.45
CA SER A 862 20.84 20.97 10.31
C SER A 862 21.35 22.20 9.58
N GLN A 863 21.62 22.10 8.28
CA GLN A 863 22.12 23.20 7.46
C GLN A 863 21.69 23.03 5.99
N VAL A 864 21.40 24.16 5.34
CA VAL A 864 21.16 24.23 3.89
C VAL A 864 22.05 25.33 3.33
N ASN A 865 22.83 25.01 2.29
CA ASN A 865 23.65 25.97 1.57
C ASN A 865 23.27 26.02 0.09
N CYS A 866 22.84 27.20 -0.35
CA CYS A 866 22.42 27.50 -1.71
C CYS A 866 23.35 28.51 -2.40
N SER A 867 24.59 28.71 -1.90
CA SER A 867 25.54 29.68 -2.47
C SER A 867 25.93 29.34 -3.90
N ASN A 868 25.94 28.05 -4.26
CA ASN A 868 26.12 27.59 -5.61
C ASN A 868 24.75 27.51 -6.31
N PRO A 869 24.50 28.26 -7.40
CA PRO A 869 23.20 28.22 -8.10
C PRO A 869 22.90 26.86 -8.72
N ALA A 870 23.95 26.05 -8.91
CA ALA A 870 23.86 24.77 -9.54
C ALA A 870 23.52 23.68 -8.50
N VAL A 871 24.14 23.69 -7.32
CA VAL A 871 24.04 22.61 -6.32
C VAL A 871 23.54 23.17 -4.99
N VAL A 872 22.64 22.44 -4.34
CA VAL A 872 22.30 22.68 -2.94
C VAL A 872 22.97 21.63 -2.08
N GLU A 873 23.72 22.08 -1.08
CA GLU A 873 24.30 21.23 -0.05
C GLU A 873 23.37 21.23 1.17
N VAL A 874 23.00 20.05 1.64
CA VAL A 874 22.17 19.87 2.83
C VAL A 874 22.88 18.95 3.80
N TRP A 875 22.98 19.39 5.05
CA TRP A 875 23.35 18.53 6.16
C TRP A 875 22.07 18.09 6.88
N VAL A 876 21.97 16.79 7.11
CA VAL A 876 20.84 16.19 7.81
C VAL A 876 21.38 15.45 9.02
N ARG A 877 20.91 15.80 10.22
CA ARG A 877 21.14 15.00 11.41
C ARG A 877 20.29 13.73 11.31
N ALA A 878 20.94 12.59 11.12
CA ALA A 878 20.31 11.28 10.97
C ALA A 878 21.28 10.23 11.54
N PRO A 879 21.34 10.06 12.88
CA PRO A 879 22.46 9.37 13.54
C PRO A 879 22.71 7.95 13.02
N LEU A 880 21.67 7.12 12.93
CA LEU A 880 21.81 5.73 12.48
C LEU A 880 22.11 5.62 10.99
N ALA A 881 21.47 6.45 10.17
CA ALA A 881 21.75 6.54 8.74
C ALA A 881 23.21 6.96 8.47
N ALA A 882 23.72 7.94 9.22
CA ALA A 882 25.10 8.41 9.13
C ALA A 882 26.11 7.33 9.59
N ARG A 883 25.83 6.64 10.71
CA ARG A 883 26.69 5.56 11.23
C ARG A 883 26.80 4.37 10.26
N ASN A 884 25.69 4.00 9.65
CA ASN A 884 25.61 2.83 8.77
C ASN A 884 25.99 3.15 7.33
N PHE A 885 26.12 4.42 6.96
CA PHE A 885 26.56 4.85 5.64
C PHE A 885 27.95 4.31 5.30
N ARG A 886 28.09 3.79 4.08
CA ARG A 886 29.37 3.44 3.47
C ARG A 886 29.49 4.15 2.11
N PRO A 887 30.73 4.50 1.69
CA PRO A 887 30.93 5.24 0.46
C PRO A 887 30.25 4.61 -0.76
N GLY A 888 29.68 5.46 -1.62
CA GLY A 888 28.95 5.07 -2.83
C GLY A 888 27.48 4.72 -2.64
N GLN A 889 27.00 4.61 -1.39
CA GLN A 889 25.58 4.44 -1.09
C GLN A 889 24.79 5.74 -1.27
N PHE A 890 23.47 5.61 -1.31
CA PHE A 890 22.56 6.75 -1.49
C PHE A 890 21.32 6.63 -0.61
N PHE A 891 20.50 7.66 -0.63
CA PHE A 891 19.30 7.81 0.20
C PHE A 891 18.10 8.21 -0.65
N ARG A 892 16.91 7.92 -0.12
CA ARG A 892 15.63 8.47 -0.56
C ARG A 892 15.26 9.64 0.32
N LEU A 893 15.17 10.83 -0.25
CA LEU A 893 14.76 12.07 0.43
C LEU A 893 13.33 12.46 0.04
N GLN A 894 12.51 12.84 1.02
CA GLN A 894 11.16 13.40 0.86
C GLN A 894 10.82 14.38 1.97
N SER A 895 9.89 15.31 1.70
CA SER A 895 9.17 16.04 2.75
C SER A 895 7.83 15.38 3.07
N PHE A 896 7.27 15.75 4.23
CA PHE A 896 5.91 15.36 4.63
C PHE A 896 4.86 16.15 3.85
N GLU A 897 3.82 15.48 3.38
CA GLU A 897 2.71 16.13 2.69
C GLU A 897 1.97 17.06 3.65
N SER A 898 1.80 16.63 4.91
CA SER A 898 1.05 17.34 5.95
C SER A 898 1.62 18.70 6.35
N THR A 899 2.92 18.91 6.13
CA THR A 899 3.62 20.16 6.48
C THR A 899 4.11 20.94 5.26
N SER A 900 3.82 20.47 4.05
CA SER A 900 4.29 21.14 2.83
C SER A 900 3.37 22.30 2.45
N PRO A 901 3.91 23.47 2.06
CA PRO A 901 3.10 24.62 1.69
C PRO A 901 2.35 24.39 0.38
N GLU A 902 1.22 25.08 0.22
CA GLU A 902 0.42 25.08 -1.00
C GLU A 902 0.34 26.50 -1.56
N ILE A 903 0.63 26.65 -2.85
CA ILE A 903 0.57 27.92 -3.58
C ILE A 903 -0.27 27.71 -4.83
N GLU A 904 -1.31 28.52 -5.03
CA GLU A 904 -2.20 28.45 -6.21
C GLU A 904 -2.72 27.02 -6.47
N GLY A 905 -3.13 26.32 -5.40
CA GLY A 905 -3.62 24.94 -5.46
C GLY A 905 -2.55 23.92 -5.88
N THR A 906 -1.27 24.26 -5.78
CA THR A 906 -0.13 23.35 -6.03
C THR A 906 0.65 23.12 -4.75
N ARG A 907 0.77 21.86 -4.34
CA ARG A 907 1.50 21.47 -3.12
C ARG A 907 3.00 21.36 -3.42
N LEU A 908 3.81 22.13 -2.70
CA LEU A 908 5.27 22.19 -2.85
C LEU A 908 5.97 21.15 -1.98
N GLN A 909 5.41 19.95 -1.87
CA GLN A 909 6.12 18.84 -1.26
C GLN A 909 7.34 18.48 -2.10
N ILE A 910 8.47 18.16 -1.47
CA ILE A 910 9.59 17.54 -2.14
C ILE A 910 9.14 16.10 -2.47
N PRO A 911 8.86 15.79 -3.75
CA PRO A 911 8.55 14.42 -4.14
C PRO A 911 9.76 13.54 -3.86
N LEU A 912 9.60 12.22 -3.97
CA LEU A 912 10.71 11.29 -3.77
C LEU A 912 11.91 11.69 -4.65
N LEU A 913 13.08 11.71 -4.02
CA LEU A 913 14.34 12.05 -4.67
C LEU A 913 15.44 11.07 -4.25
N THR A 914 16.17 10.55 -5.22
CA THR A 914 17.43 9.83 -4.97
C THR A 914 18.54 10.85 -4.74
N VAL A 915 19.21 10.79 -3.60
CA VAL A 915 20.32 11.68 -3.24
C VAL A 915 21.52 10.88 -2.78
N SER A 916 22.70 11.19 -3.30
CA SER A 916 23.94 10.54 -2.86
C SER A 916 24.35 11.07 -1.48
N GLY A 917 24.84 10.18 -0.62
CA GLY A 917 25.60 10.60 0.56
C GLY A 917 26.98 11.04 0.12
N THR A 918 27.49 12.14 0.66
CA THR A 918 28.79 12.72 0.24
C THR A 918 29.74 12.94 1.42
N GLY A 919 29.45 12.33 2.56
CA GLY A 919 30.28 12.39 3.76
C GLY A 919 29.47 12.39 5.04
N VAL A 920 30.12 12.00 6.13
CA VAL A 920 29.55 11.96 7.48
C VAL A 920 30.37 12.88 8.39
N LYS A 921 29.68 13.64 9.25
CA LYS A 921 30.29 14.41 10.32
C LYS A 921 29.44 14.22 11.58
N ASP A 922 30.03 13.60 12.59
CA ASP A 922 29.33 13.19 13.80
C ASP A 922 28.05 12.39 13.44
N ASP A 923 26.89 12.80 13.93
CA ASP A 923 25.58 12.19 13.66
C ASP A 923 24.92 12.67 12.35
N GLN A 924 25.65 13.34 11.47
CA GLN A 924 25.09 14.02 10.29
C GLN A 924 25.62 13.44 8.99
N ILE A 925 24.71 13.33 8.02
CA ILE A 925 25.03 12.96 6.64
C ILE A 925 24.96 14.21 5.75
N ARG A 926 25.99 14.41 4.94
CA ARG A 926 26.03 15.45 3.89
C ARG A 926 25.37 14.91 2.64
N LEU A 927 24.49 15.70 2.05
CA LEU A 927 23.78 15.44 0.81
C LEU A 927 24.05 16.59 -0.17
N MET A 928 24.38 16.27 -1.42
CA MET A 928 24.51 17.27 -2.48
C MET A 928 23.48 17.03 -3.57
N VAL A 929 22.68 18.05 -3.86
CA VAL A 929 21.51 17.96 -4.73
C VAL A 929 21.66 18.91 -5.92
N LEU A 930 21.78 18.35 -7.12
CA LEU A 930 21.83 19.12 -8.36
C LEU A 930 20.47 19.77 -8.65
N GLN A 931 20.43 21.09 -8.83
CA GLN A 931 19.21 21.89 -9.00
C GLN A 931 18.58 21.76 -10.40
N TRP A 932 18.21 20.54 -10.80
CA TRP A 932 17.52 20.28 -12.08
C TRP A 932 16.24 19.47 -11.87
N GLY A 933 15.16 19.85 -12.57
CA GLY A 933 13.82 19.28 -12.37
C GLY A 933 13.09 19.87 -11.16
N VAL A 934 11.87 19.40 -10.91
CA VAL A 934 10.97 19.99 -9.91
C VAL A 934 11.42 19.68 -8.48
N GLY A 935 11.63 18.41 -8.14
CA GLY A 935 11.96 17.99 -6.77
C GLY A 935 13.25 18.59 -6.24
N PRO A 936 14.39 18.47 -6.94
CA PRO A 936 15.66 19.05 -6.50
C PRO A 936 15.61 20.55 -6.24
N ARG A 937 14.84 21.31 -7.06
CA ARG A 937 14.66 22.75 -6.90
C ARG A 937 13.86 23.16 -5.66
N LEU A 938 13.12 22.23 -5.05
CA LEU A 938 12.42 22.44 -3.80
C LEU A 938 13.31 22.20 -2.56
N VAL A 939 14.41 21.45 -2.69
CA VAL A 939 15.32 21.15 -1.57
C VAL A 939 15.95 22.41 -0.98
N GLY A 940 16.31 23.38 -1.81
CA GLY A 940 16.88 24.66 -1.35
C GLY A 940 15.92 25.54 -0.55
N ARG A 941 14.64 25.14 -0.41
CA ARG A 941 13.63 25.83 0.40
C ARG A 941 13.51 25.27 1.82
N LEU A 942 14.22 24.19 2.14
CA LEU A 942 14.26 23.64 3.50
C LEU A 942 14.97 24.59 4.46
N GLN A 943 14.57 24.57 5.72
CA GLN A 943 15.17 25.35 6.80
C GLN A 943 15.80 24.43 7.87
N PRO A 944 16.86 24.88 8.57
CA PRO A 944 17.36 24.18 9.75
C PRO A 944 16.25 23.89 10.77
N GLY A 945 16.16 22.65 11.22
CA GLY A 945 15.12 22.16 12.13
C GLY A 945 13.97 21.41 11.45
N ASP A 946 13.79 21.59 10.13
CA ASP A 946 12.73 20.94 9.37
C ASP A 946 12.82 19.41 9.50
N PRO A 947 11.70 18.74 9.83
CA PRO A 947 11.63 17.29 9.78
C PRO A 947 11.53 16.84 8.32
N LEU A 948 12.26 15.78 7.98
CA LEU A 948 12.18 15.17 6.65
C LEU A 948 12.31 13.66 6.73
N VAL A 949 11.96 13.00 5.63
CA VAL A 949 12.17 11.56 5.49
C VAL A 949 13.47 11.34 4.73
N LEU A 950 14.41 10.65 5.37
CA LEU A 950 15.67 10.22 4.76
C LEU A 950 15.82 8.72 4.93
N MET A 951 15.31 7.95 3.97
CA MET A 951 15.43 6.50 4.00
C MET A 951 16.74 6.04 3.38
N GLY A 952 17.54 5.34 4.17
CA GLY A 952 18.80 4.74 3.77
C GLY A 952 19.77 4.58 4.94
N PRO A 953 21.02 4.18 4.67
CA PRO A 953 21.58 3.99 3.35
C PRO A 953 20.93 2.83 2.56
N THR A 954 20.93 2.97 1.24
CA THR A 954 20.52 1.94 0.28
C THR A 954 21.50 1.87 -0.89
N GLY A 955 21.27 0.96 -1.83
CA GLY A 955 22.30 0.52 -2.78
C GLY A 955 23.37 -0.37 -2.12
N ALA A 956 24.37 -0.73 -2.92
CA ALA A 956 25.56 -1.45 -2.46
C ALA A 956 26.68 -0.44 -2.15
N PRO A 957 27.49 -0.64 -1.08
CA PRO A 957 28.74 0.09 -0.93
C PRO A 957 29.64 -0.11 -2.15
N THR A 958 30.40 0.92 -2.54
CA THR A 958 31.42 0.78 -3.58
C THR A 958 32.47 -0.23 -3.14
N ASP A 959 32.88 -1.12 -4.05
CA ASP A 959 34.00 -2.03 -3.82
C ASP A 959 35.33 -1.25 -3.84
N ILE A 960 35.95 -1.09 -2.66
CA ILE A 960 37.20 -0.35 -2.45
C ILE A 960 38.39 -1.34 -2.44
N PRO A 961 39.20 -1.41 -3.52
CA PRO A 961 40.37 -2.29 -3.56
C PRO A 961 41.50 -1.77 -2.65
N GLN A 962 42.58 -2.54 -2.50
CA GLN A 962 43.79 -2.14 -1.78
C GLN A 962 45.01 -2.11 -2.71
N GLY A 963 45.77 -1.03 -2.66
CA GLY A 963 47.04 -0.88 -3.40
C GLY A 963 46.91 -0.83 -4.93
N GLU A 964 45.71 -0.62 -5.48
CA GLU A 964 45.47 -0.48 -6.92
C GLU A 964 45.66 0.98 -7.39
N THR A 965 45.87 1.17 -8.70
CA THR A 965 45.71 2.48 -9.34
C THR A 965 44.30 2.57 -9.93
N VAL A 966 43.53 3.56 -9.48
CA VAL A 966 42.12 3.74 -9.84
C VAL A 966 41.96 5.01 -10.65
N LEU A 967 41.41 4.87 -11.86
CA LEU A 967 40.94 5.99 -12.66
C LEU A 967 39.47 6.23 -12.35
N VAL A 968 39.11 7.47 -12.03
CA VAL A 968 37.72 7.90 -11.97
C VAL A 968 37.50 8.95 -13.04
N VAL A 969 36.49 8.76 -13.88
CA VAL A 969 35.99 9.83 -14.76
C VAL A 969 34.59 10.17 -14.29
N ALA A 970 34.43 11.38 -13.75
CA ALA A 970 33.18 11.81 -13.18
C ALA A 970 32.72 13.15 -13.73
N GLY A 971 31.43 13.21 -14.09
CA GLY A 971 30.75 14.48 -14.32
C GLY A 971 30.35 15.14 -13.01
N ARG A 972 29.62 16.25 -13.07
CA ARG A 972 29.18 17.04 -11.92
C ARG A 972 28.48 16.25 -10.80
N TRP A 973 27.61 15.29 -11.14
CA TRP A 973 27.01 14.41 -10.13
C TRP A 973 28.05 13.52 -9.46
N GLY A 974 28.93 12.89 -10.24
CA GLY A 974 29.97 12.02 -9.69
C GLY A 974 31.07 12.79 -8.96
N ALA A 975 31.24 14.10 -9.20
CA ALA A 975 32.09 14.95 -8.37
C ALA A 975 31.60 15.01 -6.91
N ALA A 976 30.28 15.04 -6.69
CA ALA A 976 29.71 14.95 -5.35
C ALA A 976 29.99 13.58 -4.70
N VAL A 977 29.91 12.49 -5.47
CA VAL A 977 30.24 11.12 -5.04
C VAL A 977 31.76 10.91 -4.86
N MET A 978 32.60 11.75 -5.45
CA MET A 978 34.04 11.70 -5.21
C MET A 978 34.42 12.22 -3.82
N LEU A 979 33.54 12.99 -3.17
CA LEU A 979 33.79 13.52 -1.82
C LEU A 979 33.79 12.43 -0.74
N ASP A 980 33.12 11.30 -0.94
CA ASP A 980 33.15 10.15 -0.03
C ASP A 980 33.98 8.98 -0.58
N ILE A 981 33.88 8.66 -1.88
CA ILE A 981 34.63 7.53 -2.47
C ILE A 981 36.14 7.84 -2.55
N GLY A 982 36.52 9.03 -2.99
CA GLY A 982 37.93 9.36 -3.19
C GLY A 982 38.78 9.26 -1.91
N PRO A 983 38.37 9.86 -0.78
CA PRO A 983 39.05 9.66 0.49
C PRO A 983 39.14 8.20 0.92
N ALA A 984 38.09 7.40 0.68
CA ALA A 984 38.09 5.97 1.00
C ALA A 984 39.12 5.18 0.15
N LEU A 985 39.17 5.45 -1.16
CA LEU A 985 40.18 4.87 -2.05
C LEU A 985 41.60 5.24 -1.59
N ARG A 986 41.84 6.50 -1.26
CA ARG A 986 43.14 7.00 -0.78
C ARG A 986 43.54 6.35 0.54
N ALA A 987 42.62 6.23 1.48
CA ALA A 987 42.85 5.60 2.79
C ALA A 987 43.20 4.11 2.68
N ALA A 988 42.65 3.40 1.68
CA ALA A 988 43.00 2.01 1.38
C ALA A 988 44.34 1.83 0.64
N GLY A 989 45.12 2.91 0.47
CA GLY A 989 46.44 2.88 -0.16
C GLY A 989 46.42 2.88 -1.69
N ASN A 990 45.28 3.19 -2.31
CA ASN A 990 45.18 3.28 -3.76
C ASN A 990 45.76 4.60 -4.29
N ARG A 991 46.20 4.58 -5.55
CA ARG A 991 46.57 5.78 -6.31
C ARG A 991 45.40 6.22 -7.17
N VAL A 992 44.88 7.43 -6.98
CA VAL A 992 43.65 7.89 -7.63
C VAL A 992 43.95 8.96 -8.68
N LEU A 993 43.68 8.64 -9.95
CA LEU A 993 43.64 9.59 -11.05
C LEU A 993 42.19 10.00 -11.28
N TYR A 994 41.86 11.27 -11.10
CA TYR A 994 40.48 11.75 -11.25
C TYR A 994 40.36 12.73 -12.43
N VAL A 995 39.51 12.40 -13.39
CA VAL A 995 39.10 13.31 -14.48
C VAL A 995 37.77 13.93 -14.10
N ALA A 996 37.80 15.22 -13.80
CA ALA A 996 36.66 15.98 -13.28
C ALA A 996 36.06 16.84 -14.39
N ALA A 997 34.88 16.44 -14.89
CA ALA A 997 34.24 17.07 -16.04
C ALA A 997 33.06 17.99 -15.66
N PHE A 998 33.18 19.28 -15.97
CA PHE A 998 32.21 20.33 -15.66
C PHE A 998 31.79 21.13 -16.89
N GLY A 999 30.57 21.69 -16.87
CA GLY A 999 30.09 22.58 -17.94
C GLY A 999 30.82 23.93 -17.97
N SER A 1000 31.17 24.46 -16.80
CA SER A 1000 32.01 25.66 -16.64
C SER A 1000 32.69 25.65 -15.28
N ALA A 1001 33.75 26.45 -15.10
CA ALA A 1001 34.45 26.55 -13.81
C ALA A 1001 33.54 27.00 -12.65
N SER A 1002 32.46 27.73 -12.91
CA SER A 1002 31.47 28.14 -11.90
C SER A 1002 30.65 27.00 -11.30
N GLU A 1003 30.67 25.81 -11.91
CA GLU A 1003 29.97 24.63 -11.38
C GLU A 1003 30.79 23.88 -10.34
N LEU A 1004 32.10 24.15 -10.24
CA LEU A 1004 32.98 23.52 -9.27
C LEU A 1004 32.55 23.91 -7.87
N ASP A 1005 32.50 22.91 -6.99
CA ASP A 1005 32.26 23.06 -5.57
C ASP A 1005 33.32 22.25 -4.80
N HIS A 1006 33.65 22.67 -3.59
CA HIS A 1006 34.58 21.96 -2.69
C HIS A 1006 35.92 21.54 -3.34
N GLN A 1007 36.59 22.44 -4.07
CA GLN A 1007 37.86 22.13 -4.76
C GLN A 1007 38.93 21.55 -3.82
N ASP A 1008 39.02 22.04 -2.57
CA ASP A 1008 39.95 21.54 -1.56
C ASP A 1008 39.74 20.05 -1.27
N GLU A 1009 38.49 19.64 -1.04
CA GLU A 1009 38.15 18.25 -0.72
C GLU A 1009 38.39 17.33 -1.92
N LEU A 1010 38.04 17.78 -3.13
CA LEU A 1010 38.29 17.02 -4.36
C LEU A 1010 39.78 16.81 -4.59
N GLU A 1011 40.61 17.84 -4.40
CA GLU A 1011 42.06 17.72 -4.48
C GLU A 1011 42.60 16.73 -3.44
N MET A 1012 42.10 16.75 -2.20
CA MET A 1012 42.49 15.75 -1.19
C MET A 1012 42.08 14.31 -1.55
N ALA A 1013 40.95 14.18 -2.25
CA ALA A 1013 40.36 12.90 -2.65
C ALA A 1013 41.11 12.18 -3.78
N ALA A 1014 42.09 12.82 -4.43
CA ALA A 1014 42.85 12.22 -5.52
C ALA A 1014 44.35 12.54 -5.49
N ASP A 1015 45.20 11.63 -5.98
CA ASP A 1015 46.64 11.89 -6.17
C ASP A 1015 46.88 12.92 -7.27
N GLN A 1016 46.10 12.81 -8.34
CA GLN A 1016 46.16 13.68 -9.51
C GLN A 1016 44.75 13.95 -10.04
N ILE A 1017 44.48 15.19 -10.41
CA ILE A 1017 43.24 15.61 -11.06
C ILE A 1017 43.51 16.20 -12.44
N ILE A 1018 42.66 15.84 -13.40
CA ILE A 1018 42.53 16.52 -14.69
C ILE A 1018 41.21 17.28 -14.68
N TRP A 1019 41.28 18.58 -14.47
CA TRP A 1019 40.13 19.47 -14.50
C TRP A 1019 39.71 19.74 -15.95
N CYS A 1020 38.47 19.43 -16.27
CA CYS A 1020 37.93 19.57 -17.62
C CYS A 1020 36.71 20.50 -17.58
N THR A 1021 36.75 21.58 -18.37
CA THR A 1021 35.59 22.43 -18.58
C THR A 1021 35.12 22.36 -20.03
N ALA A 1022 33.82 22.51 -20.27
CA ALA A 1022 33.30 22.57 -21.63
C ALA A 1022 33.64 23.89 -22.36
N ARG A 1023 34.01 24.93 -21.61
CA ARG A 1023 34.38 26.27 -22.11
C ARG A 1023 35.30 26.99 -21.12
N GLU A 1024 35.93 28.06 -21.59
CA GLU A 1024 36.64 29.01 -20.72
C GLU A 1024 35.67 29.76 -19.78
N PRO A 1025 36.12 30.24 -18.60
CA PRO A 1025 37.44 30.01 -18.04
C PRO A 1025 37.61 28.57 -17.53
N LYS A 1026 38.84 28.06 -17.64
CA LYS A 1026 39.29 26.82 -16.99
C LYS A 1026 39.26 26.92 -15.46
N ILE A 1027 39.14 25.78 -14.79
CA ILE A 1027 39.41 25.65 -13.35
C ILE A 1027 40.91 25.82 -13.12
N THR A 1028 41.31 26.61 -12.12
CA THR A 1028 42.74 26.83 -11.86
C THR A 1028 43.28 25.68 -11.00
N PRO A 1029 44.23 24.86 -11.51
CA PRO A 1029 44.84 23.81 -10.71
C PRO A 1029 45.75 24.45 -9.66
N ARG A 1030 45.69 23.94 -8.42
CA ARG A 1030 46.48 24.47 -7.29
C ARG A 1030 47.67 23.57 -6.91
N ARG A 1031 47.78 22.40 -7.53
CA ARG A 1031 48.84 21.41 -7.30
C ARG A 1031 49.66 21.17 -8.56
N PRO A 1032 50.99 20.98 -8.45
CA PRO A 1032 51.86 20.86 -9.62
C PRO A 1032 51.57 19.64 -10.50
N GLN A 1033 51.00 18.57 -9.94
CA GLN A 1033 50.66 17.36 -10.70
C GLN A 1033 49.29 17.44 -11.41
N ASP A 1034 48.47 18.45 -11.10
CA ASP A 1034 47.13 18.58 -11.68
C ASP A 1034 47.18 19.31 -13.03
N LEU A 1035 46.24 18.95 -13.91
CA LEU A 1035 46.09 19.54 -15.23
C LEU A 1035 44.75 20.24 -15.36
N SER A 1036 44.66 21.22 -16.26
CA SER A 1036 43.40 21.89 -16.57
C SER A 1036 43.25 22.18 -18.06
N VAL A 1037 42.14 21.73 -18.62
CA VAL A 1037 41.87 21.71 -20.06
C VAL A 1037 40.44 22.15 -20.37
N VAL A 1038 40.24 22.68 -21.58
CA VAL A 1038 38.91 22.84 -22.17
C VAL A 1038 38.71 21.66 -23.11
N GLU A 1039 37.89 20.70 -22.70
CA GLU A 1039 37.63 19.46 -23.43
C GLU A 1039 36.28 18.89 -23.01
N THR A 1040 35.51 18.40 -23.98
CA THR A 1040 34.21 17.75 -23.73
C THR A 1040 34.23 16.28 -24.12
N ASP A 1041 35.15 15.84 -24.99
CA ASP A 1041 35.38 14.44 -25.32
C ASP A 1041 36.38 13.82 -24.33
N MET A 1042 35.85 13.21 -23.28
CA MET A 1042 36.65 12.53 -22.25
C MET A 1042 37.42 11.32 -22.80
N VAL A 1043 36.99 10.72 -23.92
CA VAL A 1043 37.73 9.63 -24.56
C VAL A 1043 38.95 10.19 -25.27
N ALA A 1044 38.78 11.25 -26.07
CA ALA A 1044 39.90 11.93 -26.73
C ALA A 1044 40.91 12.47 -25.71
N LEU A 1045 40.42 13.00 -24.59
CA LEU A 1045 41.27 13.45 -23.49
C LEU A 1045 42.20 12.34 -22.99
N LEU A 1046 41.65 11.16 -22.66
CA LEU A 1046 42.44 10.04 -22.16
C LEU A 1046 43.43 9.50 -23.20
N GLN A 1047 43.07 9.52 -24.50
CA GLN A 1047 44.00 9.16 -25.57
C GLN A 1047 45.20 10.12 -25.61
N ARG A 1048 44.94 11.43 -25.59
CA ARG A 1048 45.98 12.47 -25.60
C ARG A 1048 46.84 12.44 -24.35
N TYR A 1049 46.23 12.18 -23.18
CA TYR A 1049 46.94 11.99 -21.93
C TYR A 1049 47.85 10.75 -21.97
N GLY A 1050 47.35 9.62 -22.47
CA GLY A 1050 48.13 8.39 -22.65
C GLY A 1050 49.30 8.56 -23.64
N ALA A 1051 49.08 9.31 -24.73
CA ALA A 1051 50.11 9.67 -25.72
C ALA A 1051 51.07 10.78 -25.22
N SER A 1052 50.85 11.30 -24.02
CA SER A 1052 51.60 12.39 -23.39
C SER A 1052 51.57 13.76 -24.10
N GLU A 1053 50.59 13.98 -24.96
CA GLU A 1053 50.39 15.23 -25.73
C GLU A 1053 49.94 16.42 -24.86
N LEU A 1054 49.59 16.18 -23.59
CA LEU A 1054 49.22 17.20 -22.61
C LEU A 1054 50.42 17.72 -21.80
N GLY A 1055 51.65 17.43 -22.24
CA GLY A 1055 52.87 17.82 -21.52
C GLY A 1055 53.18 16.93 -20.31
N THR A 1056 52.75 15.67 -20.34
CA THR A 1056 52.92 14.70 -19.24
C THR A 1056 54.24 13.93 -19.28
N HIS A 1057 55.26 14.46 -19.98
CA HIS A 1057 56.60 13.90 -20.07
C HIS A 1057 57.47 14.33 -18.87
N ASP A 1058 57.24 13.80 -17.67
CA ASP A 1058 58.11 14.08 -16.51
C ASP A 1058 58.22 12.87 -15.58
N GLY A 1059 59.41 12.62 -15.04
CA GLY A 1059 59.92 11.34 -14.52
C GLY A 1059 59.20 10.75 -13.29
N GLY A 1060 57.94 10.37 -13.46
CA GLY A 1060 57.07 9.79 -12.42
C GLY A 1060 56.09 10.77 -11.77
N ARG A 1061 56.01 12.02 -12.25
CA ARG A 1061 55.10 13.07 -11.72
C ARG A 1061 53.62 12.81 -12.00
N TYR A 1062 53.30 12.12 -13.10
CA TYR A 1062 51.94 11.85 -13.55
C TYR A 1062 51.61 10.36 -13.49
N LEU A 1063 50.35 10.02 -13.23
CA LEU A 1063 49.88 8.63 -13.19
C LEU A 1063 49.76 8.04 -14.59
N SER A 1064 50.37 6.88 -14.82
CA SER A 1064 50.28 6.19 -16.11
C SER A 1064 48.93 5.46 -16.26
N LEU A 1065 48.26 5.62 -17.40
CA LEU A 1065 47.04 4.86 -17.72
C LEU A 1065 47.30 3.35 -17.85
N ALA A 1066 48.51 2.94 -18.25
CA ALA A 1066 48.90 1.53 -18.31
C ALA A 1066 48.98 0.88 -16.92
N ALA A 1067 49.09 1.67 -15.84
CA ALA A 1067 49.11 1.18 -14.46
C ALA A 1067 47.71 1.04 -13.85
N VAL A 1068 46.65 1.58 -14.49
CA VAL A 1068 45.29 1.60 -13.95
C VAL A 1068 44.70 0.19 -13.90
N ASN A 1069 44.37 -0.28 -12.70
CA ASN A 1069 43.71 -1.56 -12.46
C ASN A 1069 42.18 -1.47 -12.59
N ARG A 1070 41.62 -0.35 -12.13
CA ARG A 1070 40.18 -0.15 -12.03
C ARG A 1070 39.79 1.19 -12.61
N PHE A 1071 38.72 1.20 -13.40
CA PHE A 1071 38.21 2.40 -14.04
C PHE A 1071 36.74 2.57 -13.67
N LEU A 1072 36.44 3.61 -12.88
CA LEU A 1072 35.09 3.99 -12.49
C LEU A 1072 34.57 5.11 -13.40
N VAL A 1073 33.44 4.88 -14.06
CA VAL A 1073 32.75 5.87 -14.89
C VAL A 1073 31.47 6.31 -14.19
N MET A 1074 31.44 7.56 -13.74
CA MET A 1074 30.36 8.14 -12.94
C MET A 1074 29.76 9.36 -13.63
N GLY A 1075 28.67 9.20 -14.37
CA GLY A 1075 28.08 10.35 -15.06
C GLY A 1075 26.85 10.00 -15.87
N SER A 1076 26.59 10.84 -16.88
CA SER A 1076 25.44 10.66 -17.76
C SER A 1076 25.54 9.36 -18.57
N THR A 1077 24.40 8.90 -19.07
CA THR A 1077 24.34 7.77 -20.00
C THR A 1077 25.19 7.98 -21.25
N GLY A 1078 25.36 9.23 -21.69
CA GLY A 1078 26.29 9.58 -22.77
C GLY A 1078 27.76 9.29 -22.42
N LEU A 1079 28.19 9.60 -21.19
CA LEU A 1079 29.54 9.30 -20.71
C LEU A 1079 29.80 7.79 -20.65
N LEU A 1080 28.84 7.04 -20.07
CA LEU A 1080 28.90 5.58 -20.01
C LEU A 1080 29.03 4.98 -21.42
N ARG A 1081 28.24 5.48 -22.38
CA ARG A 1081 28.27 5.01 -23.77
C ARG A 1081 29.60 5.27 -24.46
N GLY A 1082 30.13 6.48 -24.28
CA GLY A 1082 31.42 6.88 -24.83
C GLY A 1082 32.52 5.91 -24.41
N PHE A 1083 32.62 5.60 -23.11
CA PHE A 1083 33.64 4.67 -22.62
C PHE A 1083 33.35 3.20 -22.92
N GLN A 1084 32.09 2.76 -22.89
CA GLN A 1084 31.74 1.38 -23.25
C GLN A 1084 32.19 1.01 -24.67
N GLY A 1085 32.04 1.93 -25.63
CA GLY A 1085 32.56 1.75 -26.99
C GLY A 1085 34.07 1.93 -27.07
N ALA A 1086 34.61 3.01 -26.48
CA ALA A 1086 36.02 3.35 -26.60
C ALA A 1086 36.96 2.29 -26.01
N LEU A 1087 36.59 1.60 -24.92
CA LEU A 1087 37.41 0.55 -24.32
C LEU A 1087 37.59 -0.68 -25.23
N LYS A 1088 36.71 -0.87 -26.23
CA LYS A 1088 36.83 -1.98 -27.20
C LYS A 1088 37.79 -1.67 -28.34
N GLU A 1089 38.00 -0.40 -28.64
CA GLU A 1089 38.74 0.07 -29.82
C GLU A 1089 39.75 1.16 -29.46
N ARG A 1090 39.28 2.41 -29.30
CA ARG A 1090 40.08 3.64 -29.16
C ARG A 1090 41.04 3.67 -27.95
N LEU A 1091 40.68 3.02 -26.85
CA LEU A 1091 41.43 3.02 -25.59
C LEU A 1091 42.02 1.64 -25.26
N LYS A 1092 41.84 0.65 -26.13
CA LYS A 1092 42.22 -0.75 -25.85
C LYS A 1092 43.72 -0.90 -25.52
N GLU A 1093 44.58 -0.25 -26.30
CA GLU A 1093 46.04 -0.32 -26.14
C GLU A 1093 46.58 0.69 -25.11
N VAL A 1094 45.73 1.56 -24.55
CA VAL A 1094 46.12 2.58 -23.58
C VAL A 1094 46.14 2.02 -22.16
N PHE A 1095 45.26 1.06 -21.88
CA PHE A 1095 45.12 0.40 -20.58
C PHE A 1095 45.70 -1.01 -20.60
N ARG A 1096 45.92 -1.56 -19.41
CA ARG A 1096 46.30 -2.97 -19.23
C ARG A 1096 45.15 -3.93 -19.62
N PRO A 1097 45.46 -5.17 -20.06
CA PRO A 1097 44.44 -6.11 -20.55
C PRO A 1097 43.39 -6.57 -19.52
N ASP A 1098 43.74 -6.60 -18.24
CA ASP A 1098 42.91 -7.04 -17.11
C ASP A 1098 42.18 -5.88 -16.40
N LEU A 1099 42.00 -4.75 -17.07
CA LEU A 1099 41.28 -3.58 -16.54
C LEU A 1099 39.84 -3.94 -16.12
N LYS A 1100 39.49 -3.60 -14.87
CA LYS A 1100 38.11 -3.68 -14.38
C LYS A 1100 37.39 -2.34 -14.60
N ALA A 1101 36.59 -2.24 -15.66
CA ALA A 1101 35.78 -1.05 -15.95
C ALA A 1101 34.36 -1.18 -15.38
N ILE A 1102 33.96 -0.22 -14.56
CA ILE A 1102 32.70 -0.20 -13.82
C ILE A 1102 31.95 1.09 -14.15
N GLY A 1103 30.66 0.97 -14.49
CA GLY A 1103 29.77 2.09 -14.70
C GLY A 1103 28.76 2.21 -13.55
N MET A 1104 28.53 3.45 -13.08
CA MET A 1104 27.50 3.72 -12.09
C MET A 1104 26.16 4.01 -12.77
N VAL A 1105 25.15 3.18 -12.51
CA VAL A 1105 23.85 3.19 -13.19
C VAL A 1105 22.82 4.03 -12.42
N GLY A 1106 22.47 5.20 -12.97
CA GLY A 1106 21.42 6.06 -12.43
C GLY A 1106 20.02 5.74 -12.97
N SER A 1107 19.44 4.59 -12.66
CA SER A 1107 18.06 4.28 -13.08
C SER A 1107 17.01 5.12 -12.33
N PRO A 1108 15.81 5.31 -12.90
CA PRO A 1108 14.66 5.80 -12.13
C PRO A 1108 14.37 4.89 -10.92
N MET A 1109 13.96 5.47 -9.79
CA MET A 1109 13.69 4.72 -8.55
C MET A 1109 12.46 5.27 -7.82
N GLN A 1110 11.66 4.35 -7.24
CA GLN A 1110 10.43 4.67 -6.50
C GLN A 1110 10.55 4.32 -5.02
N CYS A 1111 10.63 3.02 -4.69
CA CYS A 1111 10.65 2.60 -3.28
C CYS A 1111 12.04 2.72 -2.64
N MET A 1112 13.10 2.44 -3.40
CA MET A 1112 14.49 2.22 -2.94
C MET A 1112 14.66 1.12 -1.86
N LEU A 1113 13.67 0.23 -1.74
CA LEU A 1113 13.68 -0.96 -0.88
C LEU A 1113 14.28 -2.17 -1.62
N LYS A 1114 15.38 -1.96 -2.35
CA LYS A 1114 16.13 -3.00 -3.08
C LYS A 1114 15.26 -3.95 -3.94
N GLY A 1115 14.41 -3.35 -4.78
CA GLY A 1115 13.72 -4.05 -5.87
C GLY A 1115 12.22 -4.30 -5.67
N VAL A 1116 11.66 -4.04 -4.49
CA VAL A 1116 10.22 -4.26 -4.17
C VAL A 1116 9.27 -3.66 -5.21
N CYS A 1117 9.47 -2.40 -5.62
CA CYS A 1117 8.63 -1.78 -6.67
C CYS A 1117 9.04 -2.13 -8.11
N ALA A 1118 10.31 -2.54 -8.30
CA ALA A 1118 10.99 -2.74 -9.58
C ALA A 1118 11.09 -1.57 -10.56
N GLN A 1119 10.86 -0.32 -10.15
CA GLN A 1119 11.17 0.83 -11.03
C GLN A 1119 12.67 0.90 -11.37
N CYS A 1120 13.52 0.46 -10.44
CA CYS A 1120 14.98 0.41 -10.58
C CYS A 1120 15.48 -0.78 -11.42
N LEU A 1121 14.59 -1.57 -12.03
CA LEU A 1121 14.95 -2.75 -12.81
C LEU A 1121 15.60 -2.35 -14.15
N GLN A 1122 16.73 -2.96 -14.46
CA GLN A 1122 17.53 -2.69 -15.66
C GLN A 1122 18.10 -4.00 -16.23
N TRP A 1123 18.22 -4.07 -17.56
CA TRP A 1123 18.81 -5.22 -18.25
C TRP A 1123 20.34 -5.14 -18.33
N GLN A 1124 20.98 -6.28 -18.12
CA GLN A 1124 22.38 -6.51 -18.49
C GLN A 1124 22.46 -7.26 -19.82
N ILE A 1125 23.44 -6.85 -20.63
CA ILE A 1125 23.88 -7.50 -21.86
C ILE A 1125 25.01 -8.46 -21.49
N ASP A 1126 24.84 -9.72 -21.86
CA ASP A 1126 25.93 -10.69 -21.81
C ASP A 1126 27.01 -10.30 -22.83
N PRO A 1127 28.27 -10.10 -22.39
CA PRO A 1127 29.34 -9.67 -23.28
C PRO A 1127 29.72 -10.72 -24.33
N GLU A 1128 29.46 -12.01 -24.09
CA GLU A 1128 29.78 -13.11 -25.01
C GLU A 1128 28.68 -13.28 -26.06
N THR A 1129 27.42 -13.26 -25.63
CA THR A 1129 26.28 -13.53 -26.53
C THR A 1129 25.66 -12.27 -27.15
N GLY A 1130 25.92 -11.10 -26.56
CA GLY A 1130 25.30 -9.83 -26.95
C GLY A 1130 23.80 -9.74 -26.64
N LYS A 1131 23.26 -10.68 -25.87
CA LYS A 1131 21.83 -10.76 -25.55
C LYS A 1131 21.53 -10.24 -24.16
N ARG A 1132 20.29 -9.79 -23.94
CA ARG A 1132 19.76 -9.52 -22.60
C ARG A 1132 19.58 -10.84 -21.86
N THR A 1133 20.41 -11.11 -20.86
CA THR A 1133 20.40 -12.40 -20.13
C THR A 1133 20.03 -12.25 -18.66
N ARG A 1134 20.24 -11.07 -18.06
CA ARG A 1134 20.00 -10.84 -16.62
C ARG A 1134 19.35 -9.49 -16.38
N ALA A 1135 18.26 -9.47 -15.63
CA ALA A 1135 17.66 -8.25 -15.12
C ALA A 1135 18.16 -8.02 -13.68
N VAL A 1136 18.61 -6.80 -13.38
CA VAL A 1136 19.16 -6.43 -12.07
C VAL A 1136 18.44 -5.20 -11.52
N PHE A 1137 18.44 -5.06 -10.20
CA PHE A 1137 17.83 -3.92 -9.51
C PHE A 1137 18.94 -2.93 -9.16
N SER A 1138 19.02 -1.80 -9.87
CA SER A 1138 20.06 -0.80 -9.61
C SER A 1138 19.94 -0.16 -8.22
N CYS A 1139 18.76 -0.24 -7.60
CA CYS A 1139 18.57 0.17 -6.22
C CYS A 1139 19.13 -0.81 -5.18
N ALA A 1140 19.52 -2.02 -5.60
CA ALA A 1140 20.26 -2.99 -4.81
C ALA A 1140 21.76 -2.98 -5.16
N GLU A 1141 22.09 -2.84 -6.45
CA GLU A 1141 23.46 -2.84 -6.99
C GLU A 1141 23.58 -1.84 -8.15
N GLN A 1142 24.00 -0.61 -7.85
CA GLN A 1142 24.10 0.51 -8.79
C GLN A 1142 25.39 0.49 -9.61
N GLU A 1143 26.46 -0.09 -9.10
CA GLU A 1143 27.72 -0.26 -9.81
C GLU A 1143 27.70 -1.56 -10.59
N GLN A 1144 27.97 -1.49 -11.90
CA GLN A 1144 27.92 -2.66 -12.77
C GLN A 1144 29.14 -2.68 -13.69
N PRO A 1145 29.61 -3.86 -14.14
CA PRO A 1145 30.63 -3.95 -15.18
C PRO A 1145 30.18 -3.14 -16.41
N LEU A 1146 30.99 -2.18 -16.84
CA LEU A 1146 30.60 -1.21 -17.87
C LEU A 1146 30.20 -1.90 -19.19
N SER A 1147 30.87 -3.01 -19.52
CA SER A 1147 30.57 -3.83 -20.70
C SER A 1147 29.21 -4.52 -20.66
N TRP A 1148 28.60 -4.68 -19.48
CA TRP A 1148 27.34 -5.40 -19.31
C TRP A 1148 26.12 -4.47 -19.31
N ILE A 1149 26.31 -3.16 -19.14
CA ILE A 1149 25.19 -2.22 -19.01
C ILE A 1149 24.46 -2.08 -20.35
N ASP A 1150 23.16 -2.38 -20.39
CA ASP A 1150 22.29 -1.99 -21.51
C ASP A 1150 21.97 -0.48 -21.42
N ILE A 1151 22.80 0.35 -22.06
CA ILE A 1151 22.68 1.80 -22.00
C ILE A 1151 21.45 2.28 -22.77
N ASP A 1152 21.05 1.59 -23.84
CA ASP A 1152 19.84 1.91 -24.60
C ASP A 1152 18.59 1.70 -23.74
N ASN A 1153 18.52 0.58 -23.01
CA ASN A 1153 17.46 0.32 -22.05
C ASN A 1153 17.43 1.36 -20.93
N LEU A 1154 18.59 1.77 -20.40
CA LEU A 1154 18.69 2.79 -19.36
C LEU A 1154 18.17 4.16 -19.83
N VAL A 1155 18.56 4.60 -21.04
CA VAL A 1155 18.07 5.85 -21.64
C VAL A 1155 16.56 5.80 -21.89
N ALA A 1156 16.07 4.67 -22.41
CA ALA A 1156 14.64 4.43 -22.59
C ALA A 1156 13.87 4.58 -21.26
N ARG A 1157 14.37 3.97 -20.19
CA ARG A 1157 13.77 4.03 -18.84
C ARG A 1157 13.74 5.45 -18.28
N GLN A 1158 14.84 6.21 -18.42
CA GLN A 1158 14.95 7.60 -17.95
C GLN A 1158 14.05 8.58 -18.71
N THR A 1159 13.69 8.29 -19.96
CA THR A 1159 12.91 9.18 -20.81
C THR A 1159 11.40 8.91 -20.76
N GLN A 1160 10.93 7.98 -19.92
CA GLN A 1160 9.51 7.60 -19.87
C GLN A 1160 8.58 8.76 -19.45
N ASN A 1161 9.04 9.69 -18.62
CA ASN A 1161 8.27 10.86 -18.14
C ASN A 1161 8.75 12.19 -18.77
N ARG A 1162 9.48 12.16 -19.91
CA ARG A 1162 10.15 13.35 -20.47
C ARG A 1162 9.22 14.54 -20.68
N LEU A 1163 8.05 14.33 -21.30
CA LEU A 1163 7.06 15.40 -21.54
C LEU A 1163 6.51 15.98 -20.22
N PRO A 1164 5.89 15.20 -19.31
CA PRO A 1164 5.35 15.75 -18.07
C PRO A 1164 6.42 16.36 -17.17
N ASP A 1165 7.66 15.88 -17.16
CA ASP A 1165 8.75 16.50 -16.40
C ASP A 1165 9.09 17.91 -16.90
N ARG A 1166 9.11 18.11 -18.23
CA ARG A 1166 9.28 19.43 -18.84
C ARG A 1166 8.15 20.38 -18.49
N LEU A 1167 6.90 19.92 -18.63
CA LEU A 1167 5.72 20.73 -18.29
C LEU A 1167 5.66 21.05 -16.79
N ALA A 1168 6.02 20.11 -15.92
CA ALA A 1168 6.03 20.31 -14.48
C ALA A 1168 7.12 21.29 -14.02
N ALA A 1169 8.32 21.26 -14.64
CA ALA A 1169 9.36 22.26 -14.38
C ALA A 1169 8.88 23.67 -14.76
N GLN A 1170 8.28 23.77 -15.94
CA GLN A 1170 7.63 24.97 -16.45
C GLN A 1170 6.47 25.47 -15.58
N TRP A 1171 5.70 24.54 -14.99
CA TRP A 1171 4.63 24.82 -14.03
C TRP A 1171 5.17 25.33 -12.70
N LEU A 1172 6.25 24.72 -12.18
CA LEU A 1172 6.91 25.19 -10.97
C LEU A 1172 7.40 26.64 -11.15
N ASP A 1173 7.99 27.00 -12.29
CA ASP A 1173 8.39 28.39 -12.57
C ASP A 1173 7.21 29.36 -12.52
N TYR A 1174 6.06 28.95 -13.04
CA TYR A 1174 4.83 29.73 -12.97
C TYR A 1174 4.35 29.88 -11.52
N ILE A 1175 4.28 28.79 -10.74
CA ILE A 1175 3.83 28.83 -9.34
C ILE A 1175 4.76 29.69 -8.48
N LEU A 1176 6.08 29.55 -8.64
CA LEU A 1176 7.07 30.33 -7.89
C LEU A 1176 7.05 31.83 -8.27
N SER A 1177 6.55 32.19 -9.45
CA SER A 1177 6.39 33.61 -9.83
C SER A 1177 5.13 34.25 -9.26
N GLN A 1178 4.14 33.45 -8.82
CA GLN A 1178 2.94 33.94 -8.13
C GLN A 1178 3.19 34.20 -6.63
N GLU A 1179 4.32 33.73 -6.09
CA GLU A 1179 4.67 33.90 -4.68
C GLU A 1179 4.98 35.38 -4.36
N SER A 1180 4.21 35.98 -3.45
CA SER A 1180 4.44 37.36 -3.02
C SER A 1180 5.79 37.52 -2.30
N PRO A 1181 6.51 38.65 -2.43
CA PRO A 1181 7.80 38.85 -1.75
C PRO A 1181 7.77 38.69 -0.22
N LYS A 1182 6.60 38.82 0.41
CA LYS A 1182 6.40 38.71 1.87
C LYS A 1182 6.47 37.28 2.42
N THR A 1183 6.28 36.25 1.60
CA THR A 1183 6.29 34.84 2.04
C THR A 1183 7.65 34.15 1.89
N ARG A 1184 8.66 34.80 1.31
CA ARG A 1184 10.02 34.23 1.15
C ARG A 1184 10.87 34.20 2.43
N ASN A 1185 10.47 34.91 3.48
CA ASN A 1185 11.26 35.10 4.71
C ASN A 1185 10.63 34.45 5.96
N ASN A 1186 9.62 33.61 5.81
CA ASN A 1186 9.07 32.80 6.92
C ASN A 1186 9.50 31.36 6.80
#